data_AF-A0A9P1JH06-F1
#
_entry.id   AF-A0A9P1JH06-F1
#
_cell.length_a   1.000
_cell.length_b   1.000
_cell.length_c   1.000
_cell.angle_alpha   90.00
_cell.angle_beta   90.00
_cell.angle_gamma   90.00
#
_symmetry.space_group_name_H-M   'P 1'
#
loop_
_entity.id
_entity.type
_entity.pdbx_description
1 polymer ?
#
loop_
_entity_poly.entity_id
_entity_poly.type
_entity_poly.pdbx_seq_one_letter_code
_entity_poly.pdbx_strand_id
1 'polypeptide(L)'
;MKHHQQTSIAEIKGIGPETEKTLQELGIYDISDLLNYFPYRYDDYELRDLEEVKHEERVTVEGKVHSEPSLTYYGKKRNRLTFRVLVGNYLITAVCFNRPYLKKKLTLGSVVTISGKWDKHRQTISVQELKNGPHQEDKSIEPVYSVKENVTVKMMRRFIKEALKHHLDNIADPLPEKLRISYKLPDYKQALQTMHQPETRESLQQARRRFVYEEFLLFQLKMQAFRKAEREQSKGISHVFPAEKLAAFTASLPFSLTNAQMRVLREITADLTSPYRMNRLLQGDVGSGKTAVAAIALYAAILSGYQGALMVPTEILAEQHADSLVSLFANEDVNIALLTSSVKGKRRRELLERLALGEIDILVGTHALIQDEVEFKALSLVITDEQHRFGVDQRKKLRNKGQDPDVLFMTATPIPRTLAITVFGEMDVSVIDEMPAGRKQIETYWVKHDMLERILAFIEKELKQGRQAYIICPLIEESDKLDVQNAIDVYNMLSEVYRGKWNVGLMHGKLHSDEKDQVMREFSANQCQVLVSTTVVEVGVNVPNATIMVIYDADRFGLSQLHQLRGRVGRGDHQSFCILMADPKSETGKERMRIMSETNDGFELSEKDLELRGPGDFFGKKQSGMPEFKVADMVHDYRALETARQDAANLVSSEAFWKDDEYRMLRAQLLSSGVLEGEKLS
;
A
#
# COMPACT_ATOMS: atom_id res chain seq x y z
N MET A 1 1.36 -6.96 -34.98
CA MET A 1 0.57 -7.36 -36.16
C MET A 1 -0.90 -7.02 -35.94
N LYS A 2 -1.42 -6.03 -36.69
CA LYS A 2 -2.82 -5.60 -36.70
C LYS A 2 -3.65 -6.58 -37.53
N HIS A 3 -4.42 -7.47 -36.90
CA HIS A 3 -5.47 -8.23 -37.61
C HIS A 3 -6.56 -8.72 -36.64
N HIS A 4 -7.34 -7.78 -36.11
CA HIS A 4 -8.80 -7.87 -36.07
C HIS A 4 -9.30 -6.60 -36.77
N GLN A 5 -10.30 -6.70 -37.63
CA GLN A 5 -10.84 -5.57 -38.39
C GLN A 5 -11.20 -4.43 -37.43
N GLN A 6 -10.37 -3.38 -37.38
CA GLN A 6 -10.69 -2.15 -36.65
C GLN A 6 -11.84 -1.48 -37.40
N THR A 7 -13.04 -1.87 -37.02
CA THR A 7 -14.29 -1.38 -37.60
C THR A 7 -14.47 0.04 -37.07
N SER A 8 -14.64 1.01 -37.96
CA SER A 8 -14.69 2.42 -37.57
C SER A 8 -15.91 2.68 -36.69
N ILE A 9 -15.75 3.52 -35.66
CA ILE A 9 -16.86 3.93 -34.81
C ILE A 9 -17.96 4.68 -35.59
N ALA A 10 -17.62 5.25 -36.75
CA ALA A 10 -18.55 5.93 -37.65
C ALA A 10 -19.62 5.00 -38.26
N GLU A 11 -19.43 3.68 -38.22
CA GLU A 11 -20.42 2.71 -38.71
C GLU A 11 -21.63 2.59 -37.77
N ILE A 12 -21.51 3.03 -36.51
CA ILE A 12 -22.61 2.99 -35.55
C ILE A 12 -23.63 4.07 -35.88
N LYS A 13 -24.87 3.63 -36.08
CA LYS A 13 -25.99 4.50 -36.43
C LYS A 13 -26.18 5.62 -35.41
N GLY A 14 -26.03 6.87 -35.88
CA GLY A 14 -26.25 8.08 -35.09
C GLY A 14 -24.97 8.72 -34.54
N ILE A 15 -23.80 8.23 -34.92
CA ILE A 15 -22.52 8.91 -34.73
C ILE A 15 -22.23 9.72 -35.99
N GLY A 16 -22.27 11.04 -35.88
CA GLY A 16 -21.85 11.97 -36.95
C GLY A 16 -20.41 12.48 -36.73
N PRO A 17 -19.85 13.26 -37.67
CA PRO A 17 -18.45 13.70 -37.63
C PRO A 17 -18.06 14.46 -36.35
N GLU A 18 -18.98 15.28 -35.84
CA GLU A 18 -18.77 16.05 -34.60
C GLU A 18 -18.79 15.13 -33.36
N THR A 19 -19.70 14.16 -33.32
CA THR A 19 -19.78 13.16 -32.24
C THR A 19 -18.57 12.23 -32.25
N GLU A 20 -18.13 11.81 -33.44
CA GLU A 20 -16.92 11.00 -33.62
C GLU A 20 -15.69 11.71 -33.05
N LYS A 21 -15.49 12.99 -33.37
CA LYS A 21 -14.41 13.79 -32.79
C LYS A 21 -14.47 13.86 -31.27
N THR A 22 -15.65 14.05 -30.69
CA THR A 22 -15.83 14.05 -29.23
C THR A 22 -15.52 12.68 -28.60
N LEU A 23 -15.83 11.58 -29.29
CA LEU A 23 -15.51 10.22 -28.83
C LEU A 23 -14.00 9.95 -28.91
N GLN A 24 -13.32 10.40 -29.96
CA GLN A 24 -11.86 10.34 -30.07
C GLN A 24 -11.17 11.13 -28.95
N GLU A 25 -11.71 12.28 -28.58
CA GLU A 25 -11.24 13.05 -27.41
C GLU A 25 -11.45 12.32 -26.08
N LEU A 26 -12.33 11.32 -26.02
CA LEU A 26 -12.51 10.41 -24.88
C LEU A 26 -11.60 9.16 -24.98
N GLY A 27 -10.75 9.09 -26.02
CA GLY A 27 -9.89 7.94 -26.29
C GLY A 27 -10.60 6.77 -26.99
N ILE A 28 -11.78 7.01 -27.59
CA ILE A 28 -12.59 5.99 -28.24
C ILE A 28 -12.45 6.15 -29.77
N TYR A 29 -11.68 5.27 -30.41
CA TYR A 29 -11.38 5.35 -31.85
C TYR A 29 -12.12 4.29 -32.67
N ASP A 30 -12.35 3.11 -32.10
CA ASP A 30 -13.03 2.00 -32.77
C ASP A 30 -14.15 1.40 -31.91
N ILE A 31 -14.86 0.41 -32.47
CA ILE A 31 -15.96 -0.27 -31.79
C ILE A 31 -15.46 -1.06 -30.56
N SER A 32 -14.24 -1.58 -30.59
CA SER A 32 -13.65 -2.29 -29.45
C SER A 32 -13.40 -1.32 -28.29
N ASP A 33 -12.91 -0.11 -28.57
CA ASP A 33 -12.76 0.93 -27.55
C ASP A 33 -14.11 1.31 -26.93
N LEU A 34 -15.17 1.44 -27.75
CA LEU A 34 -16.50 1.80 -27.28
C LEU A 34 -17.10 0.72 -26.37
N LEU A 35 -16.92 -0.55 -26.74
CA LEU A 35 -17.36 -1.68 -25.92
C LEU A 35 -16.54 -1.80 -24.63
N ASN A 36 -15.26 -1.44 -24.64
CA ASN A 36 -14.45 -1.45 -23.43
C ASN A 36 -14.48 -0.11 -22.65
N TYR A 37 -15.43 0.79 -22.98
CA TYR A 37 -15.63 2.05 -22.26
C TYR A 37 -16.63 1.87 -21.11
N PHE A 38 -16.13 1.41 -19.97
CA PHE A 38 -16.96 1.01 -18.84
C PHE A 38 -17.60 2.20 -18.08
N PRO A 39 -18.77 1.98 -17.43
CA PRO A 39 -19.37 2.96 -16.54
C PRO A 39 -18.51 3.20 -15.29
N TYR A 40 -18.37 4.45 -14.85
CA TYR A 40 -17.64 4.78 -13.61
C TYR A 40 -18.51 4.61 -12.35
N ARG A 41 -19.84 4.56 -12.52
CA ARG A 41 -20.82 4.32 -11.46
C ARG A 41 -22.09 3.70 -12.04
N TYR A 42 -22.84 3.02 -11.17
CA TYR A 42 -24.18 2.52 -11.45
C TYR A 42 -25.18 3.21 -10.51
N ASP A 43 -26.28 3.70 -11.06
CA ASP A 43 -27.40 4.22 -10.29
C ASP A 43 -28.42 3.10 -10.08
N ASP A 44 -28.60 2.73 -8.81
CA ASP A 44 -29.56 1.71 -8.37
C ASP A 44 -30.91 2.38 -8.03
N TYR A 45 -31.92 1.97 -8.76
CA TYR A 45 -33.32 2.37 -8.68
C TYR A 45 -34.23 1.22 -8.25
N GLU A 46 -33.69 0.07 -7.81
CA GLU A 46 -34.49 -1.02 -7.25
C GLU A 46 -35.35 -0.50 -6.08
N LEU A 47 -36.62 -0.93 -6.07
CA LEU A 47 -37.52 -0.65 -4.96
C LEU A 47 -37.01 -1.42 -3.74
N ARG A 48 -36.79 -0.71 -2.63
CA ARG A 48 -36.42 -1.31 -1.35
C ARG A 48 -37.43 -1.00 -0.27
N ASP A 49 -37.61 -1.95 0.65
CA ASP A 49 -38.42 -1.72 1.84
C ASP A 49 -37.70 -0.75 2.79
N LEU A 50 -38.45 0.21 3.34
CA LEU A 50 -37.94 1.20 4.29
C LEU A 50 -37.52 0.58 5.62
N GLU A 51 -37.95 -0.64 5.94
CA GLU A 51 -37.55 -1.36 7.16
C GLU A 51 -36.06 -1.77 7.12
N GLU A 52 -35.60 -2.25 5.96
CA GLU A 52 -34.27 -2.84 5.75
C GLU A 52 -33.18 -1.80 5.50
N VAL A 53 -33.57 -0.57 5.15
CA VAL A 53 -32.67 0.51 4.75
C VAL A 53 -32.07 1.21 5.98
N LYS A 54 -30.74 1.42 5.97
CA LYS A 54 -30.02 2.09 7.05
C LYS A 54 -30.22 3.61 7.01
N HIS A 55 -29.97 4.28 8.14
CA HIS A 55 -30.01 5.74 8.21
C HIS A 55 -28.96 6.35 7.27
N GLU A 56 -29.33 7.43 6.56
CA GLU A 56 -28.57 8.15 5.52
C GLU A 56 -28.27 7.37 4.22
N GLU A 57 -28.80 6.16 4.06
CA GLU A 57 -28.66 5.39 2.83
C GLU A 57 -29.57 5.95 1.72
N ARG A 58 -29.14 5.80 0.46
CA ARG A 58 -29.98 6.15 -0.70
C ARG A 58 -30.99 5.02 -0.95
N VAL A 59 -32.27 5.37 -1.05
CA VAL A 59 -33.37 4.44 -1.29
C VAL A 59 -34.21 4.92 -2.47
N THR A 60 -34.77 3.96 -3.21
CA THR A 60 -35.85 4.21 -4.18
C THR A 60 -37.12 3.54 -3.68
N VAL A 61 -38.21 4.31 -3.62
CA VAL A 61 -39.51 3.85 -3.14
C VAL A 61 -40.62 4.27 -4.08
N GLU A 62 -41.66 3.45 -4.14
CA GLU A 62 -42.91 3.77 -4.82
C GLU A 62 -43.97 4.08 -3.78
N GLY A 63 -44.72 5.16 -3.99
CA GLY A 63 -45.83 5.48 -3.11
C GLY A 63 -46.84 6.45 -3.69
N LYS A 64 -47.97 6.58 -2.99
CA LYS A 64 -49.06 7.48 -3.35
C LYS A 64 -48.93 8.82 -2.65
N VAL A 65 -49.02 9.91 -3.39
CA VAL A 65 -49.00 11.27 -2.83
C VAL A 65 -50.23 11.47 -1.94
N HIS A 66 -50.01 11.71 -0.64
CA HIS A 66 -51.06 11.79 0.37
C HIS A 66 -51.29 13.23 0.89
N SER A 67 -50.43 14.19 0.54
CA SER A 67 -50.67 15.60 0.86
C SER A 67 -50.40 16.51 -0.32
N GLU A 68 -51.01 17.70 -0.30
CA GLU A 68 -50.66 18.73 -1.26
C GLU A 68 -49.20 19.19 -1.07
N PRO A 69 -48.45 19.45 -2.16
CA PRO A 69 -47.08 19.92 -2.07
C PRO A 69 -46.98 21.36 -1.53
N SER A 70 -46.36 21.49 -0.37
CA SER A 70 -46.08 22.79 0.26
C SER A 70 -44.71 23.32 -0.15
N LEU A 71 -44.67 24.54 -0.68
CA LEU A 71 -43.44 25.20 -1.14
C LEU A 71 -43.09 26.32 -0.16
N THR A 72 -41.96 26.21 0.52
CA THR A 72 -41.43 27.23 1.45
C THR A 72 -40.14 27.82 0.91
N TYR A 73 -39.96 29.13 1.03
CA TYR A 73 -38.72 29.82 0.66
C TYR A 73 -37.92 30.15 1.90
N TYR A 74 -36.61 29.94 1.85
CA TYR A 74 -35.68 30.31 2.92
C TYR A 74 -34.49 31.05 2.31
N GLY A 75 -34.58 32.37 2.27
CA GLY A 75 -33.66 33.26 1.55
C GLY A 75 -34.09 33.55 0.09
N LYS A 76 -33.41 34.49 -0.57
CA LYS A 76 -33.83 35.04 -1.89
C LYS A 76 -33.80 34.04 -3.06
N LYS A 77 -33.07 32.92 -2.96
CA LYS A 77 -32.87 31.95 -4.08
C LYS A 77 -33.04 30.48 -3.70
N ARG A 78 -33.38 30.15 -2.45
CA ARG A 78 -33.51 28.75 -2.00
C ARG A 78 -34.95 28.43 -1.62
N ASN A 79 -35.45 27.30 -2.09
CA ASN A 79 -36.79 26.82 -1.77
C ASN A 79 -36.77 25.36 -1.35
N ARG A 80 -37.78 24.96 -0.59
CA ARG A 80 -38.01 23.60 -0.12
C ARG A 80 -39.45 23.23 -0.45
N LEU A 81 -39.64 22.20 -1.25
CA LEU A 81 -40.93 21.61 -1.54
C LEU A 81 -41.09 20.35 -0.68
N THR A 82 -42.15 20.26 0.11
CA THR A 82 -42.43 19.12 0.99
C THR A 82 -43.82 18.56 0.73
N PHE A 83 -43.94 17.24 0.68
CA PHE A 83 -45.22 16.53 0.57
C PHE A 83 -45.13 15.16 1.25
N ARG A 84 -46.26 14.62 1.69
CA ARG A 84 -46.34 13.29 2.29
C ARG A 84 -46.67 12.25 1.24
N VAL A 85 -46.04 11.08 1.37
CA VAL A 85 -46.19 9.95 0.46
C VAL A 85 -46.42 8.71 1.29
N LEU A 86 -47.44 7.93 0.91
CA LEU A 86 -47.72 6.63 1.49
C LEU A 86 -46.97 5.56 0.68
N VAL A 87 -45.93 4.98 1.28
CA VAL A 87 -45.08 3.92 0.71
C VAL A 87 -45.37 2.65 1.49
N GLY A 88 -46.03 1.67 0.87
CA GLY A 88 -46.56 0.51 1.61
C GLY A 88 -47.45 0.95 2.77
N ASN A 89 -47.05 0.65 4.00
CA ASN A 89 -47.74 1.04 5.24
C ASN A 89 -47.16 2.32 5.90
N TYR A 90 -46.13 2.92 5.31
CA TYR A 90 -45.40 4.04 5.89
C TYR A 90 -45.81 5.37 5.27
N LEU A 91 -46.25 6.31 6.12
CA LEU A 91 -46.50 7.69 5.71
C LEU A 91 -45.23 8.53 5.95
N ILE A 92 -44.48 8.79 4.89
CA ILE A 92 -43.19 9.48 4.96
C ILE A 92 -43.27 10.89 4.39
N THR A 93 -42.31 11.75 4.76
CA THR A 93 -42.21 13.12 4.22
C THR A 93 -41.11 13.19 3.15
N ALA A 94 -41.48 13.52 1.92
CA ALA A 94 -40.57 13.78 0.83
C ALA A 94 -40.17 15.27 0.79
N VAL A 95 -38.86 15.54 0.80
CA VAL A 95 -38.30 16.91 0.81
C VAL A 95 -37.47 17.13 -0.45
N CYS A 96 -37.90 18.05 -1.32
CA CYS A 96 -37.16 18.46 -2.51
C CYS A 96 -36.58 19.86 -2.32
N PHE A 97 -35.25 20.00 -2.41
CA PHE A 97 -34.59 21.31 -2.34
C PHE A 97 -34.41 21.92 -3.73
N ASN A 98 -34.71 23.22 -3.87
CA ASN A 98 -34.52 24.02 -5.09
C ASN A 98 -35.23 23.49 -6.35
N ARG A 99 -36.38 22.80 -6.20
CA ARG A 99 -37.16 22.20 -7.31
C ARG A 99 -38.63 22.62 -7.29
N PRO A 100 -38.94 23.91 -7.49
CA PRO A 100 -40.32 24.41 -7.42
C PRO A 100 -41.20 23.90 -8.57
N TYR A 101 -40.59 23.52 -9.71
CA TYR A 101 -41.31 23.00 -10.88
C TYR A 101 -42.04 21.67 -10.61
N LEU A 102 -41.59 20.87 -9.64
CA LEU A 102 -42.22 19.61 -9.26
C LEU A 102 -43.62 19.80 -8.67
N LYS A 103 -43.92 20.98 -8.10
CA LYS A 103 -45.24 21.29 -7.54
C LYS A 103 -46.37 21.12 -8.57
N LYS A 104 -46.13 21.48 -9.85
CA LYS A 104 -47.12 21.34 -10.92
C LYS A 104 -47.29 19.89 -11.41
N LYS A 105 -46.32 19.03 -11.11
CA LYS A 105 -46.28 17.63 -11.55
C LYS A 105 -46.86 16.66 -10.52
N LEU A 106 -47.04 17.10 -9.28
CA LEU A 106 -47.51 16.27 -8.17
C LEU A 106 -48.99 16.53 -7.92
N THR A 107 -49.83 15.52 -8.13
CA THR A 107 -51.26 15.56 -7.82
C THR A 107 -51.57 14.62 -6.66
N LEU A 108 -52.53 15.01 -5.82
CA LEU A 108 -52.98 14.17 -4.71
C LEU A 108 -53.50 12.82 -5.25
N GLY A 109 -53.11 11.72 -4.62
CA GLY A 109 -53.46 10.36 -5.03
C GLY A 109 -52.64 9.76 -6.18
N SER A 110 -51.78 10.55 -6.84
CA SER A 110 -50.89 10.01 -7.90
C SER A 110 -49.80 9.10 -7.32
N VAL A 111 -49.47 8.06 -8.09
CA VAL A 111 -48.32 7.18 -7.81
C VAL A 111 -47.05 7.87 -8.30
N VAL A 112 -46.03 7.90 -7.44
CA VAL A 112 -44.72 8.47 -7.73
C VAL A 112 -43.62 7.52 -7.28
N THR A 113 -42.54 7.48 -8.05
CA THR A 113 -41.28 6.85 -7.66
C THR A 113 -40.31 7.92 -7.19
N ILE A 114 -39.79 7.75 -5.97
CA ILE A 114 -38.92 8.72 -5.29
C ILE A 114 -37.60 8.05 -4.97
N SER A 115 -36.50 8.66 -5.42
CA SER A 115 -35.14 8.24 -5.06
C SER A 115 -34.44 9.35 -4.29
N GLY A 116 -33.82 9.01 -3.15
CA GLY A 116 -33.17 10.00 -2.30
C GLY A 116 -32.54 9.41 -1.04
N LYS A 117 -31.96 10.27 -0.20
CA LYS A 117 -31.39 9.85 1.09
C LYS A 117 -32.48 9.66 2.14
N TRP A 118 -32.49 8.51 2.81
CA TRP A 118 -33.44 8.16 3.85
C TRP A 118 -32.96 8.61 5.24
N ASP A 119 -33.75 9.44 5.91
CA ASP A 119 -33.59 9.75 7.33
C ASP A 119 -34.58 8.92 8.14
N LYS A 120 -34.11 7.77 8.64
CA LYS A 120 -34.89 6.87 9.49
C LYS A 120 -35.44 7.52 10.77
N HIS A 121 -34.72 8.48 11.37
CA HIS A 121 -35.14 9.14 12.61
C HIS A 121 -36.28 10.13 12.38
N ARG A 122 -36.25 10.85 11.25
CA ARG A 122 -37.28 11.85 10.90
C ARG A 122 -38.35 11.33 9.96
N GLN A 123 -38.24 10.08 9.50
CA GLN A 123 -39.08 9.47 8.47
C GLN A 123 -39.18 10.36 7.22
N THR A 124 -38.04 10.93 6.80
CA THR A 124 -37.99 11.84 5.66
C THR A 124 -37.06 11.33 4.57
N ILE A 125 -37.48 11.45 3.31
CA ILE A 125 -36.58 11.26 2.16
C ILE A 125 -36.18 12.63 1.63
N SER A 126 -34.87 12.89 1.61
CA SER A 126 -34.31 14.01 0.86
C SER A 126 -34.24 13.61 -0.62
N VAL A 127 -35.21 14.08 -1.40
CA VAL A 127 -35.46 13.66 -2.77
C VAL A 127 -34.37 14.17 -3.70
N GLN A 128 -33.68 13.24 -4.36
CA GLN A 128 -32.70 13.50 -5.40
C GLN A 128 -33.29 13.30 -6.79
N GLU A 129 -34.25 12.40 -6.95
CA GLU A 129 -34.95 12.14 -8.21
C GLU A 129 -36.42 11.80 -7.94
N LEU A 130 -37.30 12.28 -8.80
CA LEU A 130 -38.74 12.03 -8.72
C LEU A 130 -39.27 11.75 -10.12
N LYS A 131 -39.92 10.60 -10.29
CA LYS A 131 -40.62 10.20 -11.51
C LYS A 131 -42.11 10.06 -11.20
N ASN A 132 -42.95 10.52 -12.13
CA ASN A 132 -44.40 10.34 -12.04
C ASN A 132 -44.77 8.99 -12.65
N GLY A 133 -45.61 8.23 -11.97
CA GLY A 133 -46.01 6.88 -12.37
C GLY A 133 -45.33 5.78 -11.56
N PRO A 134 -45.76 4.52 -11.76
CA PRO A 134 -45.16 3.36 -11.12
C PRO A 134 -43.73 3.12 -11.63
N HIS A 135 -42.94 2.42 -10.82
CA HIS A 135 -41.61 1.99 -11.20
C HIS A 135 -41.69 1.04 -12.40
N GLN A 136 -40.86 1.26 -13.43
CA GLN A 136 -40.75 0.36 -14.58
C GLN A 136 -39.60 -0.62 -14.30
N GLU A 137 -39.92 -1.90 -14.12
CA GLU A 137 -38.97 -2.95 -13.72
C GLU A 137 -37.79 -3.12 -14.70
N ASP A 138 -37.96 -2.78 -15.98
CA ASP A 138 -36.95 -2.98 -17.03
C ASP A 138 -35.61 -2.24 -16.81
N LYS A 139 -35.50 -1.31 -15.83
CA LYS A 139 -34.32 -0.47 -15.62
C LYS A 139 -34.07 -0.15 -14.15
N SER A 140 -33.87 -1.18 -13.36
CA SER A 140 -33.53 -1.02 -11.96
C SER A 140 -32.09 -0.51 -11.75
N ILE A 141 -31.14 -0.89 -12.60
CA ILE A 141 -29.75 -0.43 -12.49
C ILE A 141 -29.32 0.29 -13.77
N GLU A 142 -28.95 1.56 -13.67
CA GLU A 142 -28.55 2.36 -14.82
C GLU A 142 -27.04 2.72 -14.79
N PRO A 143 -26.27 2.38 -15.83
CA PRO A 143 -24.85 2.73 -15.91
C PRO A 143 -24.64 4.22 -16.19
N VAL A 144 -23.65 4.82 -15.53
CA VAL A 144 -23.25 6.22 -15.70
C VAL A 144 -21.85 6.29 -16.30
N TYR A 145 -21.74 6.97 -17.44
CA TYR A 145 -20.50 7.10 -18.21
C TYR A 145 -19.92 8.50 -18.08
N SER A 146 -18.60 8.59 -18.12
CA SER A 146 -17.90 9.87 -18.29
C SER A 146 -18.18 10.38 -19.71
N VAL A 147 -18.69 11.60 -19.83
CA VAL A 147 -19.07 12.19 -21.13
C VAL A 147 -18.57 13.63 -21.23
N LYS A 148 -18.35 14.10 -22.47
CA LYS A 148 -17.99 15.49 -22.81
C LYS A 148 -19.16 16.20 -23.47
N GLU A 149 -19.13 17.54 -23.49
CA GLU A 149 -20.24 18.46 -23.79
C GLU A 149 -21.25 17.97 -24.85
N ASN A 150 -20.76 17.53 -26.02
CA ASN A 150 -21.60 17.12 -27.15
C ASN A 150 -22.16 15.69 -27.08
N VAL A 151 -21.82 14.92 -26.05
CA VAL A 151 -22.28 13.55 -25.83
C VAL A 151 -23.02 13.48 -24.50
N THR A 152 -24.27 13.02 -24.53
CA THR A 152 -25.02 12.76 -23.29
C THR A 152 -24.87 11.30 -22.85
N VAL A 153 -25.03 11.02 -21.56
CA VAL A 153 -25.05 9.63 -21.02
C VAL A 153 -26.10 8.77 -21.76
N LYS A 154 -27.25 9.36 -22.13
CA LYS A 154 -28.30 8.70 -22.90
C LYS A 154 -27.83 8.33 -24.32
N MET A 155 -27.07 9.20 -24.97
CA MET A 155 -26.47 8.91 -26.28
C MET A 155 -25.43 7.81 -26.17
N MET A 156 -24.54 7.89 -25.17
CA MET A 156 -23.52 6.87 -24.93
C MET A 156 -24.13 5.48 -24.73
N ARG A 157 -25.16 5.36 -23.87
CA ARG A 157 -25.92 4.10 -23.68
C ARG A 157 -26.50 3.57 -24.98
N ARG A 158 -27.02 4.45 -25.85
CA ARG A 158 -27.58 4.06 -27.15
C ARG A 158 -26.50 3.52 -28.08
N PHE A 159 -25.35 4.20 -28.18
CA PHE A 159 -24.24 3.76 -29.03
C PHE A 159 -23.68 2.41 -28.60
N ILE A 160 -23.47 2.23 -27.29
CA ILE A 160 -23.00 0.95 -26.73
C ILE A 160 -24.03 -0.16 -26.97
N LYS A 161 -25.33 0.12 -26.79
CA LYS A 161 -26.39 -0.87 -27.05
C LYS A 161 -26.40 -1.32 -28.51
N GLU A 162 -26.20 -0.40 -29.45
CA GLU A 162 -26.12 -0.73 -30.88
C GLU A 162 -24.85 -1.55 -31.18
N ALA A 163 -23.70 -1.16 -30.60
CA ALA A 163 -22.44 -1.90 -30.74
C ALA A 163 -22.55 -3.34 -30.20
N LEU A 164 -23.12 -3.53 -29.01
CA LEU A 164 -23.36 -4.85 -28.42
C LEU A 164 -24.25 -5.71 -29.32
N LYS A 165 -25.27 -5.13 -29.95
CA LYS A 165 -26.20 -5.89 -30.79
C LYS A 165 -25.54 -6.47 -32.04
N HIS A 166 -24.58 -5.76 -32.66
CA HIS A 166 -24.01 -6.16 -33.95
C HIS A 166 -22.62 -6.80 -33.86
N HIS A 167 -21.88 -6.57 -32.77
CA HIS A 167 -20.47 -7.00 -32.68
C HIS A 167 -20.17 -7.98 -31.55
N LEU A 168 -21.09 -8.24 -30.62
CA LEU A 168 -20.83 -9.12 -29.46
C LEU A 168 -20.50 -10.56 -29.86
N ASP A 169 -21.13 -11.09 -30.92
CA ASP A 169 -20.94 -12.49 -31.32
C ASP A 169 -19.55 -12.81 -31.86
N ASN A 170 -18.84 -11.81 -32.37
CA ASN A 170 -17.52 -11.97 -32.98
C ASN A 170 -16.36 -11.88 -32.00
N ILE A 171 -16.63 -11.70 -30.70
CA ILE A 171 -15.58 -11.53 -29.69
C ILE A 171 -15.29 -12.89 -29.04
N ALA A 172 -14.04 -13.35 -29.16
CA ALA A 172 -13.55 -14.53 -28.44
C ALA A 172 -13.19 -14.18 -27.00
N ASP A 173 -13.34 -15.16 -26.09
CA ASP A 173 -13.00 -14.97 -24.68
C ASP A 173 -11.46 -14.99 -24.50
N PRO A 174 -10.85 -13.90 -24.02
CA PRO A 174 -9.40 -13.84 -23.83
C PRO A 174 -8.93 -14.70 -22.65
N LEU A 175 -9.82 -15.05 -21.71
CA LEU A 175 -9.47 -15.87 -20.54
C LEU A 175 -9.59 -17.37 -20.85
N PRO A 176 -8.53 -18.16 -20.58
CA PRO A 176 -8.57 -19.63 -20.65
C PRO A 176 -9.76 -20.22 -19.89
N GLU A 177 -10.38 -21.25 -20.44
CA GLU A 177 -11.54 -21.92 -19.85
C GLU A 177 -11.23 -22.45 -18.44
N LYS A 178 -10.01 -22.97 -18.24
CA LYS A 178 -9.54 -23.45 -16.94
C LYS A 178 -9.67 -22.38 -15.84
N LEU A 179 -9.21 -21.15 -16.10
CA LEU A 179 -9.27 -20.05 -15.12
C LEU A 179 -10.72 -19.63 -14.87
N ARG A 180 -11.55 -19.57 -15.92
CA ARG A 180 -12.98 -19.22 -15.78
C ARG A 180 -13.72 -20.21 -14.89
N ILE A 181 -13.52 -21.51 -15.11
CA ILE A 181 -14.15 -22.57 -14.31
C ILE A 181 -13.66 -22.52 -12.86
N SER A 182 -12.34 -22.43 -12.64
CA SER A 182 -11.76 -22.40 -11.29
C SER A 182 -12.30 -21.24 -10.44
N TYR A 183 -12.46 -20.06 -11.03
CA TYR A 183 -12.91 -18.87 -10.30
C TYR A 183 -14.42 -18.58 -10.41
N LYS A 184 -15.15 -19.43 -11.15
CA LYS A 184 -16.58 -19.26 -11.49
C LYS A 184 -16.87 -17.91 -12.13
N LEU A 185 -16.02 -17.51 -13.08
CA LEU A 185 -16.20 -16.25 -13.80
C LEU A 185 -17.16 -16.45 -14.97
N PRO A 186 -18.05 -15.47 -15.27
CA PRO A 186 -18.91 -15.49 -16.45
C PRO A 186 -18.07 -15.57 -17.75
N ASP A 187 -18.71 -15.78 -18.91
CA ASP A 187 -18.06 -15.64 -20.21
C ASP A 187 -17.96 -14.17 -20.66
N TYR A 188 -17.03 -13.86 -21.58
CA TYR A 188 -16.67 -12.48 -21.92
C TYR A 188 -17.88 -11.68 -22.40
N LYS A 189 -18.70 -12.32 -23.24
CA LYS A 189 -19.86 -11.70 -23.85
C LYS A 189 -20.91 -11.35 -22.82
N GLN A 190 -21.24 -12.31 -21.95
CA GLN A 190 -22.17 -12.14 -20.85
C GLN A 190 -21.69 -11.04 -19.90
N ALA A 191 -20.43 -11.10 -19.47
CA ALA A 191 -19.87 -10.10 -18.58
C ALA A 191 -19.91 -8.68 -19.18
N LEU A 192 -19.50 -8.55 -20.44
CA LEU A 192 -19.50 -7.28 -21.17
C LEU A 192 -20.92 -6.71 -21.26
N GLN A 193 -21.89 -7.55 -21.65
CA GLN A 193 -23.29 -7.17 -21.70
C GLN A 193 -23.79 -6.71 -20.33
N THR A 194 -23.52 -7.47 -19.26
CA THR A 194 -23.95 -7.14 -17.90
C THR A 194 -23.31 -5.86 -17.37
N MET A 195 -22.05 -5.55 -17.71
CA MET A 195 -21.41 -4.27 -17.32
C MET A 195 -22.14 -3.06 -17.93
N HIS A 196 -22.73 -3.20 -19.12
CA HIS A 196 -23.46 -2.10 -19.78
C HIS A 196 -24.97 -2.16 -19.60
N GLN A 197 -25.53 -3.33 -19.32
CA GLN A 197 -26.96 -3.60 -19.16
C GLN A 197 -27.16 -4.58 -18.01
N PRO A 198 -26.89 -4.16 -16.76
CA PRO A 198 -27.04 -5.02 -15.60
C PRO A 198 -28.52 -5.29 -15.31
N GLU A 199 -28.85 -6.56 -15.09
CA GLU A 199 -30.20 -6.99 -14.70
C GLU A 199 -30.35 -6.98 -13.17
N THR A 200 -29.31 -7.39 -12.46
CA THR A 200 -29.31 -7.51 -11.00
C THR A 200 -27.98 -7.06 -10.41
N ARG A 201 -27.98 -6.64 -9.14
CA ARG A 201 -26.74 -6.28 -8.43
C ARG A 201 -25.74 -7.44 -8.36
N GLU A 202 -26.22 -8.66 -8.19
CA GLU A 202 -25.39 -9.86 -8.11
C GLU A 202 -24.69 -10.17 -9.45
N SER A 203 -25.43 -10.13 -10.56
CA SER A 203 -24.84 -10.33 -11.89
C SER A 203 -23.82 -9.25 -12.23
N LEU A 204 -24.10 -7.98 -11.88
CA LEU A 204 -23.16 -6.88 -12.03
C LEU A 204 -21.88 -7.11 -11.22
N GLN A 205 -22.00 -7.61 -9.98
CA GLN A 205 -20.84 -7.91 -9.15
C GLN A 205 -19.96 -9.02 -9.76
N GLN A 206 -20.57 -10.08 -10.32
CA GLN A 206 -19.82 -11.16 -10.99
C GLN A 206 -19.16 -10.67 -12.29
N ALA A 207 -19.86 -9.85 -13.09
CA ALA A 207 -19.32 -9.26 -14.30
C ALA A 207 -18.13 -8.33 -13.99
N ARG A 208 -18.27 -7.47 -12.97
CA ARG A 208 -17.17 -6.63 -12.47
C ARG A 208 -16.00 -7.47 -12.02
N ARG A 209 -16.23 -8.49 -11.18
CA ARG A 209 -15.17 -9.39 -10.66
C ARG A 209 -14.35 -10.03 -11.77
N ARG A 210 -15.00 -10.38 -12.89
CA ARG A 210 -14.33 -10.92 -14.07
C ARG A 210 -13.38 -9.92 -14.71
N PHE A 211 -13.84 -8.71 -15.03
CA PHE A 211 -12.99 -7.68 -15.65
C PHE A 211 -11.88 -7.20 -14.73
N VAL A 212 -12.15 -7.10 -13.43
CA VAL A 212 -11.13 -6.81 -12.41
C VAL A 212 -10.01 -7.85 -12.45
N TYR A 213 -10.37 -9.14 -12.42
CA TYR A 213 -9.39 -10.22 -12.49
C TYR A 213 -8.63 -10.23 -13.83
N GLU A 214 -9.34 -10.04 -14.95
CA GLU A 214 -8.75 -10.02 -16.29
C GLU A 214 -7.73 -8.88 -16.45
N GLU A 215 -8.09 -7.65 -16.05
CA GLU A 215 -7.19 -6.50 -16.10
C GLU A 215 -5.94 -6.71 -15.23
N PHE A 216 -6.12 -7.23 -14.02
CA PHE A 216 -5.00 -7.54 -13.14
C PHE A 216 -4.14 -8.69 -13.69
N LEU A 217 -4.73 -9.73 -14.26
CA LEU A 217 -3.97 -10.84 -14.84
C LEU A 217 -3.10 -10.35 -16.00
N LEU A 218 -3.66 -9.54 -16.90
CA LEU A 218 -2.91 -8.97 -18.01
C LEU A 218 -1.79 -8.04 -17.55
N PHE A 219 -2.06 -7.19 -16.56
CA PHE A 219 -1.04 -6.35 -15.97
C PHE A 219 0.08 -7.18 -15.31
N GLN A 220 -0.28 -8.19 -14.52
CA GLN A 220 0.69 -9.05 -13.85
C GLN A 220 1.48 -9.90 -14.84
N LEU A 221 0.88 -10.41 -15.92
CA LEU A 221 1.60 -11.11 -16.99
C LEU A 221 2.65 -10.21 -17.64
N LYS A 222 2.32 -8.93 -17.90
CA LYS A 222 3.28 -7.93 -18.39
C LYS A 222 4.44 -7.76 -17.41
N MET A 223 4.14 -7.54 -16.13
CA MET A 223 5.18 -7.35 -15.11
C MET A 223 6.09 -8.58 -14.98
N GLN A 224 5.51 -9.78 -14.91
CA GLN A 224 6.26 -11.03 -14.76
C GLN A 224 7.12 -11.34 -15.99
N ALA A 225 6.61 -11.10 -17.20
CA ALA A 225 7.37 -11.27 -18.43
C ALA A 225 8.50 -10.23 -18.56
N PHE A 226 8.23 -8.97 -18.22
CA PHE A 226 9.23 -7.90 -18.19
C PHE A 226 10.39 -8.26 -17.26
N ARG A 227 10.08 -8.65 -16.02
CA ARG A 227 11.07 -9.09 -15.02
C ARG A 227 11.90 -10.27 -15.50
N LYS A 228 11.25 -11.26 -16.11
CA LYS A 228 11.94 -12.42 -16.66
C LYS A 228 12.93 -11.98 -17.75
N ALA A 229 12.50 -11.12 -18.67
CA ALA A 229 13.35 -10.60 -19.74
C ALA A 229 14.53 -9.75 -19.21
N GLU A 230 14.28 -8.83 -18.26
CA GLU A 230 15.34 -8.04 -17.63
C GLU A 230 16.35 -8.92 -16.88
N ARG A 231 15.86 -9.90 -16.12
CA ARG A 231 16.71 -10.84 -15.39
C ARG A 231 17.59 -11.64 -16.35
N GLU A 232 17.01 -12.19 -17.41
CA GLU A 232 17.74 -12.97 -18.43
C GLU A 232 18.76 -12.13 -19.21
N GLN A 233 18.54 -10.83 -19.34
CA GLN A 233 19.49 -9.89 -19.96
C GLN A 233 20.58 -9.40 -19.00
N SER A 234 20.35 -9.49 -17.69
CA SER A 234 21.32 -9.08 -16.68
C SER A 234 22.44 -10.11 -16.55
N LYS A 235 23.69 -9.68 -16.70
CA LYS A 235 24.85 -10.50 -16.30
C LYS A 235 25.01 -10.35 -14.79
N GLY A 236 25.14 -11.47 -14.08
CA GLY A 236 25.41 -11.50 -12.64
C GLY A 236 26.60 -12.39 -12.30
N ILE A 237 26.91 -12.46 -11.01
CA ILE A 237 27.93 -13.36 -10.46
C ILE A 237 27.22 -14.64 -10.03
N SER A 238 27.57 -15.79 -10.63
CA SER A 238 27.07 -17.08 -10.16
C SER A 238 27.93 -17.57 -9.00
N HIS A 239 27.40 -17.40 -7.79
CA HIS A 239 28.08 -17.79 -6.56
C HIS A 239 28.17 -19.31 -6.41
N VAL A 240 29.35 -19.80 -6.05
CA VAL A 240 29.59 -21.21 -5.72
C VAL A 240 30.19 -21.27 -4.32
N PHE A 241 29.39 -21.75 -3.35
CA PHE A 241 29.78 -21.85 -1.96
C PHE A 241 29.41 -23.23 -1.37
N PRO A 242 30.17 -23.73 -0.38
CA PRO A 242 29.86 -25.01 0.27
C PRO A 242 28.58 -24.90 1.11
N ALA A 243 27.50 -25.58 0.68
CA ALA A 243 26.22 -25.58 1.38
C ALA A 243 26.32 -26.08 2.82
N GLU A 244 27.21 -27.04 3.09
CA GLU A 244 27.46 -27.57 4.43
C GLU A 244 28.01 -26.52 5.41
N LYS A 245 28.92 -25.64 4.96
CA LYS A 245 29.45 -24.55 5.78
C LYS A 245 28.38 -23.51 6.09
N LEU A 246 27.58 -23.13 5.09
CA LEU A 246 26.47 -22.19 5.28
C LEU A 246 25.42 -22.76 6.26
N ALA A 247 25.12 -24.05 6.14
CA ALA A 247 24.21 -24.74 7.05
C ALA A 247 24.78 -24.82 8.48
N ALA A 248 26.07 -25.13 8.62
CA ALA A 248 26.75 -25.16 9.92
C ALA A 248 26.74 -23.78 10.61
N PHE A 249 27.06 -22.71 9.88
CA PHE A 249 26.95 -21.34 10.37
C PHE A 249 25.52 -21.01 10.81
N THR A 250 24.53 -21.33 9.97
CA THR A 250 23.11 -21.09 10.29
C THR A 250 22.68 -21.83 11.56
N ALA A 251 23.15 -23.06 11.76
CA ALA A 251 22.88 -23.85 12.95
C ALA A 251 23.62 -23.36 14.21
N SER A 252 24.71 -22.61 14.04
CA SER A 252 25.50 -22.03 15.15
C SER A 252 24.92 -20.75 15.73
N LEU A 253 23.94 -20.13 15.05
CA LEU A 253 23.31 -18.90 15.49
C LEU A 253 22.63 -19.09 16.87
N PRO A 254 22.59 -18.04 17.72
CA PRO A 254 22.01 -18.12 19.06
C PRO A 254 20.47 -18.25 19.08
N PHE A 255 19.84 -18.41 17.91
CA PHE A 255 18.39 -18.53 17.73
C PHE A 255 18.10 -19.45 16.55
N SER A 256 16.93 -20.10 16.58
CA SER A 256 16.42 -20.86 15.44
C SER A 256 15.71 -19.94 14.44
N LEU A 257 15.92 -20.20 13.15
CA LEU A 257 15.22 -19.48 12.10
C LEU A 257 13.74 -19.89 12.01
N THR A 258 12.87 -18.95 11.66
CA THR A 258 11.46 -19.20 11.35
C THR A 258 11.29 -19.85 9.97
N ASN A 259 10.11 -20.40 9.66
CA ASN A 259 9.85 -20.97 8.33
C ASN A 259 9.87 -19.87 7.27
N ALA A 260 9.37 -18.68 7.61
CA ALA A 260 9.44 -17.51 6.74
C ALA A 260 10.89 -17.11 6.43
N GLN A 261 11.77 -17.06 7.44
CA GLN A 261 13.20 -16.77 7.26
C GLN A 261 13.89 -17.83 6.40
N MET A 262 13.62 -19.12 6.65
CA MET A 262 14.16 -20.22 5.84
C MET A 262 13.69 -20.15 4.38
N ARG A 263 12.42 -19.84 4.13
CA ARG A 263 11.88 -19.65 2.78
C ARG A 263 12.60 -18.50 2.06
N VAL A 264 12.74 -17.35 2.72
CA VAL A 264 13.43 -16.19 2.17
C VAL A 264 14.90 -16.48 1.88
N LEU A 265 15.59 -17.22 2.75
CA LEU A 265 16.97 -17.63 2.52
C LEU A 265 17.12 -18.54 1.31
N ARG A 266 16.17 -19.46 1.08
CA ARG A 266 16.15 -20.28 -0.15
C ARG A 266 15.96 -19.42 -1.39
N GLU A 267 15.09 -18.42 -1.33
CA GLU A 267 14.90 -17.45 -2.43
C GLU A 267 16.19 -16.67 -2.72
N ILE A 268 16.87 -16.14 -1.68
CA ILE A 268 18.12 -15.38 -1.82
C ILE A 268 19.26 -16.27 -2.33
N THR A 269 19.46 -17.46 -1.75
CA THR A 269 20.53 -18.38 -2.17
C THR A 269 20.33 -18.93 -3.58
N ALA A 270 19.08 -19.15 -4.00
CA ALA A 270 18.77 -19.50 -5.39
C ALA A 270 19.12 -18.36 -6.36
N ASP A 271 18.91 -17.10 -5.95
CA ASP A 271 19.31 -15.96 -6.78
C ASP A 271 20.83 -15.78 -6.83
N LEU A 272 21.53 -15.85 -5.68
CA LEU A 272 23.00 -15.75 -5.61
C LEU A 272 23.70 -16.81 -6.48
N THR A 273 23.15 -18.03 -6.54
CA THR A 273 23.73 -19.11 -7.35
C THR A 273 23.37 -19.00 -8.84
N SER A 274 22.41 -18.13 -9.19
CA SER A 274 21.95 -17.96 -10.57
C SER A 274 22.97 -17.16 -11.41
N PRO A 275 23.00 -17.32 -12.75
CA PRO A 275 23.88 -16.54 -13.63
C PRO A 275 23.42 -15.08 -13.80
N TYR A 276 22.24 -14.76 -13.29
CA TYR A 276 21.61 -13.45 -13.38
C TYR A 276 21.70 -12.72 -12.05
N ARG A 277 21.76 -11.39 -12.11
CA ARG A 277 21.89 -10.53 -10.94
C ARG A 277 20.60 -10.52 -10.10
N MET A 278 20.74 -10.67 -8.79
CA MET A 278 19.68 -10.50 -7.81
C MET A 278 19.33 -9.01 -7.65
N ASN A 279 18.04 -8.70 -7.70
CA ASN A 279 17.48 -7.39 -7.37
C ASN A 279 16.25 -7.57 -6.48
N ARG A 280 16.46 -7.69 -5.17
CA ARG A 280 15.45 -8.19 -4.24
C ARG A 280 15.15 -7.20 -3.12
N LEU A 281 13.88 -7.03 -2.78
CA LEU A 281 13.39 -6.35 -1.59
C LEU A 281 12.99 -7.39 -0.53
N LEU A 282 13.77 -7.43 0.54
CA LEU A 282 13.44 -8.12 1.77
C LEU A 282 12.59 -7.24 2.67
N GLN A 283 11.35 -7.66 2.86
CA GLN A 283 10.41 -7.00 3.73
C GLN A 283 10.09 -7.88 4.93
N GLY A 284 9.94 -7.27 6.09
CA GLY A 284 9.45 -7.92 7.28
C GLY A 284 9.20 -6.89 8.35
N ASP A 285 8.41 -7.25 9.35
CA ASP A 285 8.14 -6.34 10.47
C ASP A 285 9.42 -5.99 11.25
N VAL A 286 9.41 -4.92 12.04
CA VAL A 286 10.50 -4.55 12.95
C VAL A 286 10.76 -5.73 13.90
N GLY A 287 11.98 -6.26 13.92
CA GLY A 287 12.34 -7.41 14.76
C GLY A 287 11.97 -8.78 14.19
N SER A 288 11.51 -8.88 12.94
CA SER A 288 11.30 -10.15 12.22
C SER A 288 12.59 -10.91 11.86
N GLY A 289 13.78 -10.39 12.24
CA GLY A 289 15.07 -11.03 11.99
C GLY A 289 15.67 -10.79 10.60
N LYS A 290 15.32 -9.67 9.94
CA LYS A 290 15.94 -9.26 8.66
C LYS A 290 17.47 -9.26 8.69
N THR A 291 18.07 -8.77 9.78
CA THR A 291 19.54 -8.74 9.97
C THR A 291 20.15 -10.15 9.96
N ALA A 292 19.46 -11.16 10.49
CA ALA A 292 19.94 -12.55 10.45
C ALA A 292 19.98 -13.09 9.02
N VAL A 293 18.92 -12.81 8.23
CA VAL A 293 18.87 -13.17 6.81
C VAL A 293 19.98 -12.46 6.02
N ALA A 294 20.21 -11.18 6.30
CA ALA A 294 21.30 -10.40 5.68
C ALA A 294 22.68 -10.96 6.03
N ALA A 295 22.93 -11.33 7.29
CA ALA A 295 24.19 -11.93 7.72
C ALA A 295 24.47 -13.26 6.99
N ILE A 296 23.48 -14.14 6.89
CA ILE A 296 23.63 -15.43 6.19
C ILE A 296 23.89 -15.20 4.69
N ALA A 297 23.22 -14.21 4.07
CA ALA A 297 23.47 -13.86 2.67
C ALA A 297 24.89 -13.31 2.44
N LEU A 298 25.39 -12.46 3.34
CA LEU A 298 26.78 -11.98 3.32
C LEU A 298 27.77 -13.13 3.46
N TYR A 299 27.51 -14.08 4.37
CA TYR A 299 28.38 -15.24 4.55
C TYR A 299 28.43 -16.13 3.30
N ALA A 300 27.31 -16.32 2.60
CA ALA A 300 27.29 -17.05 1.33
C ALA A 300 28.18 -16.40 0.25
N ALA A 301 28.17 -15.06 0.17
CA ALA A 301 29.04 -14.30 -0.72
C ALA A 301 30.53 -14.47 -0.36
N ILE A 302 30.85 -14.44 0.94
CA ILE A 302 32.22 -14.62 1.47
C ILE A 302 32.75 -16.03 1.22
N LEU A 303 31.92 -17.06 1.46
CA LEU A 303 32.25 -18.45 1.14
C LEU A 303 32.52 -18.68 -0.35
N SER A 304 32.03 -17.78 -1.22
CA SER A 304 32.30 -17.79 -2.66
C SER A 304 33.59 -17.06 -3.04
N GLY A 305 34.32 -16.48 -2.08
CA GLY A 305 35.55 -15.72 -2.30
C GLY A 305 35.36 -14.24 -2.64
N TYR A 306 34.19 -13.67 -2.32
CA TYR A 306 33.86 -12.27 -2.62
C TYR A 306 33.58 -11.44 -1.35
N GLN A 307 33.61 -10.12 -1.52
CA GLN A 307 33.30 -9.15 -0.47
C GLN A 307 31.82 -8.75 -0.51
N GLY A 308 31.30 -8.34 0.66
CA GLY A 308 29.96 -7.78 0.83
C GLY A 308 29.98 -6.37 1.41
N ALA A 309 28.92 -5.60 1.14
CA ALA A 309 28.73 -4.27 1.71
C ALA A 309 27.33 -4.13 2.33
N LEU A 310 27.24 -3.50 3.50
CA LEU A 310 25.98 -3.15 4.16
C LEU A 310 25.90 -1.63 4.36
N MET A 311 25.02 -0.98 3.60
CA MET A 311 24.76 0.45 3.67
C MET A 311 23.54 0.74 4.54
N VAL A 312 23.70 1.67 5.49
CA VAL A 312 22.67 2.04 6.47
C VAL A 312 22.61 3.57 6.67
N PRO A 313 21.47 4.15 7.09
CA PRO A 313 21.25 5.59 6.93
C PRO A 313 22.02 6.47 7.93
N THR A 314 22.39 5.95 9.10
CA THR A 314 23.09 6.72 10.16
C THR A 314 24.28 6.00 10.74
N GLU A 315 25.17 6.77 11.38
CA GLU A 315 26.39 6.24 11.99
C GLU A 315 26.07 5.25 13.11
N ILE A 316 25.10 5.57 13.98
CA ILE A 316 24.68 4.68 15.06
C ILE A 316 24.18 3.33 14.52
N LEU A 317 23.40 3.34 13.43
CA LEU A 317 22.96 2.08 12.84
C LEU A 317 24.12 1.30 12.23
N ALA A 318 25.10 1.99 11.67
CA ALA A 318 26.29 1.35 11.12
C ALA A 318 27.11 0.68 12.23
N GLU A 319 27.29 1.36 13.36
CA GLU A 319 27.93 0.79 14.56
C GLU A 319 27.15 -0.42 15.08
N GLN A 320 25.83 -0.30 15.27
CA GLN A 320 24.99 -1.41 15.75
C GLN A 320 25.01 -2.64 14.84
N HIS A 321 24.93 -2.43 13.52
CA HIS A 321 25.01 -3.53 12.56
C HIS A 321 26.41 -4.13 12.52
N ALA A 322 27.48 -3.34 12.59
CA ALA A 322 28.85 -3.85 12.66
C ALA A 322 29.07 -4.70 13.91
N ASP A 323 28.68 -4.22 15.09
CA ASP A 323 28.81 -4.95 16.36
C ASP A 323 27.97 -6.23 16.37
N SER A 324 26.75 -6.16 15.83
CA SER A 324 25.89 -7.33 15.68
C SER A 324 26.52 -8.37 14.75
N LEU A 325 27.06 -7.97 13.59
CA LEU A 325 27.69 -8.89 12.66
C LEU A 325 28.97 -9.50 13.27
N VAL A 326 29.82 -8.70 13.92
CA VAL A 326 31.00 -9.20 14.64
C VAL A 326 30.61 -10.26 15.68
N SER A 327 29.52 -10.04 16.41
CA SER A 327 29.00 -10.99 17.39
C SER A 327 28.48 -12.28 16.74
N LEU A 328 27.77 -12.18 15.61
CA LEU A 328 27.24 -13.34 14.88
C LEU A 328 28.36 -14.16 14.21
N PHE A 329 29.41 -13.50 13.74
CA PHE A 329 30.57 -14.13 13.08
C PHE A 329 31.71 -14.46 14.03
N ALA A 330 31.52 -14.41 15.35
CA ALA A 330 32.59 -14.60 16.33
C ALA A 330 33.36 -15.93 16.21
N ASN A 331 32.72 -16.97 15.64
CA ASN A 331 33.31 -18.29 15.42
C ASN A 331 33.81 -18.51 13.98
N GLU A 332 33.70 -17.51 13.12
CA GLU A 332 34.05 -17.57 11.70
C GLU A 332 35.24 -16.65 11.41
N ASP A 333 36.05 -17.01 10.42
CA ASP A 333 37.18 -16.17 9.97
C ASP A 333 36.67 -15.12 8.97
N VAL A 334 35.97 -14.10 9.50
CA VAL A 334 35.35 -13.03 8.72
C VAL A 334 35.81 -11.67 9.24
N ASN A 335 36.45 -10.89 8.38
CA ASN A 335 36.94 -9.56 8.68
C ASN A 335 35.88 -8.49 8.38
N ILE A 336 35.40 -7.82 9.43
CA ILE A 336 34.36 -6.80 9.33
C ILE A 336 34.95 -5.43 9.64
N ALA A 337 34.67 -4.44 8.80
CA ALA A 337 35.11 -3.06 9.02
C ALA A 337 33.93 -2.08 8.97
N LEU A 338 34.09 -0.96 9.67
CA LEU A 338 33.11 0.12 9.74
C LEU A 338 33.65 1.37 9.04
N LEU A 339 32.88 1.92 8.10
CA LEU A 339 33.17 3.18 7.40
C LEU A 339 32.02 4.17 7.53
N THR A 340 32.19 5.14 8.42
CA THR A 340 31.26 6.26 8.64
C THR A 340 31.90 7.59 8.23
N SER A 341 31.14 8.69 8.28
CA SER A 341 31.65 10.05 8.02
C SER A 341 32.63 10.53 9.11
N SER A 342 32.55 9.96 10.31
CA SER A 342 33.48 10.21 11.42
C SER A 342 34.87 9.56 11.24
N VAL A 343 35.01 8.51 10.43
CA VAL A 343 36.32 7.89 10.13
C VAL A 343 37.11 8.74 9.13
N LYS A 344 38.16 9.42 9.61
CA LYS A 344 38.98 10.38 8.84
C LYS A 344 40.49 10.11 8.95
N GLY A 345 41.28 10.75 8.08
CA GLY A 345 42.73 10.81 8.20
C GLY A 345 43.46 9.50 7.90
N LYS A 346 44.42 9.12 8.75
CA LYS A 346 45.27 7.93 8.55
C LYS A 346 44.46 6.63 8.61
N ARG A 347 43.57 6.50 9.59
CA ARG A 347 42.72 5.31 9.80
C ARG A 347 41.84 5.02 8.59
N ARG A 348 41.33 6.07 7.94
CA ARG A 348 40.54 5.94 6.70
C ARG A 348 41.38 5.38 5.56
N ARG A 349 42.57 5.93 5.33
CA ARG A 349 43.48 5.46 4.28
C ARG A 349 43.87 4.01 4.46
N GLU A 350 44.28 3.61 5.66
CA GLU A 350 44.62 2.23 5.99
C GLU A 350 43.43 1.28 5.76
N LEU A 351 42.21 1.68 6.13
CA LEU A 351 41.00 0.88 5.90
C LEU A 351 40.73 0.70 4.40
N LEU A 352 40.82 1.76 3.59
CA LEU A 352 40.59 1.70 2.15
C LEU A 352 41.66 0.85 1.43
N GLU A 353 42.91 0.94 1.86
CA GLU A 353 44.00 0.09 1.33
C GLU A 353 43.71 -1.39 1.60
N ARG A 354 43.33 -1.74 2.84
CA ARG A 354 42.96 -3.11 3.21
C ARG A 354 41.74 -3.62 2.45
N LEU A 355 40.76 -2.75 2.19
CA LEU A 355 39.57 -3.06 1.40
C LEU A 355 39.93 -3.44 -0.05
N ALA A 356 40.80 -2.64 -0.68
CA ALA A 356 41.27 -2.86 -2.04
C ALA A 356 42.17 -4.11 -2.17
N LEU A 357 42.89 -4.47 -1.10
CA LEU A 357 43.68 -5.72 -1.03
C LEU A 357 42.82 -6.97 -0.80
N GLY A 358 41.57 -6.79 -0.36
CA GLY A 358 40.63 -7.87 -0.05
C GLY A 358 40.83 -8.48 1.34
N GLU A 359 41.41 -7.73 2.29
CA GLU A 359 41.55 -8.15 3.69
C GLU A 359 40.29 -7.88 4.53
N ILE A 360 39.33 -7.15 3.98
CA ILE A 360 38.05 -6.83 4.61
C ILE A 360 36.97 -7.58 3.84
N ASP A 361 36.30 -8.53 4.48
CA ASP A 361 35.25 -9.35 3.87
C ASP A 361 33.91 -8.61 3.82
N ILE A 362 33.58 -7.89 4.90
CA ILE A 362 32.34 -7.11 5.02
C ILE A 362 32.67 -5.66 5.38
N LEU A 363 32.17 -4.73 4.57
CA LEU A 363 32.20 -3.30 4.88
C LEU A 363 30.81 -2.79 5.25
N VAL A 364 30.64 -2.37 6.51
CA VAL A 364 29.43 -1.72 7.01
C VAL A 364 29.64 -0.22 7.00
N GLY A 365 28.67 0.57 6.55
CA GLY A 365 28.85 2.01 6.53
C GLY A 365 27.63 2.82 6.13
N THR A 366 27.80 4.14 6.17
CA THR A 366 26.77 5.09 5.75
C THR A 366 26.94 5.48 4.29
N HIS A 367 26.45 6.66 3.90
CA HIS A 367 26.75 7.27 2.60
C HIS A 367 28.28 7.43 2.33
N ALA A 368 29.15 7.19 3.31
CA ALA A 368 30.58 7.10 3.10
C ALA A 368 30.98 5.99 2.11
N LEU A 369 30.20 4.90 2.02
CA LEU A 369 30.48 3.76 1.12
C LEU A 369 30.42 4.10 -0.37
N ILE A 370 29.66 5.14 -0.74
CA ILE A 370 29.45 5.53 -2.14
C ILE A 370 30.42 6.61 -2.62
N GLN A 371 31.40 6.98 -1.79
CA GLN A 371 32.44 7.94 -2.16
C GLN A 371 33.41 7.31 -3.16
N ASP A 372 33.94 8.11 -4.09
CA ASP A 372 34.70 7.61 -5.24
C ASP A 372 35.95 6.82 -4.85
N GLU A 373 36.62 7.20 -3.77
CA GLU A 373 37.83 6.53 -3.21
C GLU A 373 37.59 5.14 -2.60
N VAL A 374 36.34 4.71 -2.39
CA VAL A 374 36.04 3.38 -1.84
C VAL A 374 36.10 2.35 -2.95
N GLU A 375 37.16 1.55 -2.99
CA GLU A 375 37.36 0.50 -4.00
C GLU A 375 37.43 -0.87 -3.35
N PHE A 376 36.56 -1.78 -3.80
CA PHE A 376 36.56 -3.18 -3.40
C PHE A 376 37.40 -4.00 -4.38
N LYS A 377 38.06 -5.05 -3.88
CA LYS A 377 38.71 -6.04 -4.73
C LYS A 377 37.71 -6.87 -5.53
N ALA A 378 36.65 -7.32 -4.87
CA ALA A 378 35.67 -8.25 -5.44
C ALA A 378 34.31 -8.12 -4.75
N LEU A 379 33.65 -6.96 -4.87
CA LEU A 379 32.29 -6.76 -4.32
C LEU A 379 31.26 -7.56 -5.12
N SER A 380 30.48 -8.39 -4.44
CA SER A 380 29.45 -9.24 -5.05
C SER A 380 28.05 -9.06 -4.50
N LEU A 381 27.91 -8.67 -3.23
CA LEU A 381 26.61 -8.46 -2.60
C LEU A 381 26.55 -7.10 -1.90
N VAL A 382 25.54 -6.33 -2.25
CA VAL A 382 25.23 -5.03 -1.63
C VAL A 382 23.89 -5.11 -0.94
N ILE A 383 23.91 -4.87 0.37
CA ILE A 383 22.70 -4.77 1.19
C ILE A 383 22.46 -3.31 1.56
N THR A 384 21.24 -2.82 1.39
CA THR A 384 20.83 -1.48 1.84
C THR A 384 19.65 -1.58 2.80
N ASP A 385 19.86 -1.17 4.04
CA ASP A 385 18.79 -1.11 5.06
C ASP A 385 18.04 0.23 5.00
N GLU A 386 16.74 0.21 5.32
CA GLU A 386 15.84 1.37 5.24
C GLU A 386 15.96 2.14 3.92
N GLN A 387 15.84 1.43 2.79
CA GLN A 387 16.14 1.95 1.45
C GLN A 387 15.44 3.27 1.08
N HIS A 388 14.28 3.56 1.67
CA HIS A 388 13.47 4.74 1.39
C HIS A 388 14.17 6.04 1.81
N ARG A 389 15.22 5.97 2.64
CA ARG A 389 16.05 7.12 3.03
C ARG A 389 17.13 7.47 2.01
N PHE A 390 17.38 6.61 1.02
CA PHE A 390 18.42 6.80 0.03
C PHE A 390 17.85 7.24 -1.32
N GLY A 391 18.54 8.16 -1.98
CA GLY A 391 18.21 8.58 -3.34
C GLY A 391 18.50 7.50 -4.39
N VAL A 392 17.82 7.56 -5.55
CA VAL A 392 18.05 6.64 -6.67
C VAL A 392 19.53 6.63 -7.10
N ASP A 393 20.15 7.81 -7.17
CA ASP A 393 21.55 7.95 -7.60
C ASP A 393 22.55 7.35 -6.61
N GLN A 394 22.25 7.42 -5.31
CA GLN A 394 23.10 6.83 -4.27
C GLN A 394 23.12 5.30 -4.39
N ARG A 395 21.95 4.68 -4.62
CA ARG A 395 21.85 3.24 -4.87
C ARG A 395 22.61 2.82 -6.13
N LYS A 396 22.49 3.61 -7.21
CA LYS A 396 23.21 3.35 -8.47
C LYS A 396 24.73 3.44 -8.30
N LYS A 397 25.24 4.42 -7.53
CA LYS A 397 26.67 4.57 -7.24
C LYS A 397 27.23 3.37 -6.48
N LEU A 398 26.53 2.89 -5.45
CA LEU A 398 26.98 1.72 -4.69
C LEU A 398 27.02 0.46 -5.55
N ARG A 399 25.99 0.27 -6.39
CA ARG A 399 25.94 -0.83 -7.36
C ARG A 399 27.13 -0.80 -8.31
N ASN A 400 27.52 0.38 -8.78
CA ASN A 400 28.62 0.53 -9.73
C ASN A 400 30.01 0.33 -9.10
N LYS A 401 30.12 0.07 -7.78
CA LYS A 401 31.39 -0.24 -7.11
C LYS A 401 31.88 -1.67 -7.35
N GLY A 402 30.99 -2.56 -7.80
CA GLY A 402 31.34 -3.93 -8.19
C GLY A 402 31.03 -4.16 -9.68
N GLN A 403 31.48 -5.31 -10.20
CA GLN A 403 31.06 -5.79 -11.53
C GLN A 403 29.69 -6.46 -11.40
N ASP A 404 28.63 -5.68 -11.57
CA ASP A 404 27.23 -6.12 -11.49
C ASP A 404 26.88 -6.92 -10.20
N PRO A 405 27.14 -6.37 -9.00
CA PRO A 405 26.87 -7.08 -7.75
C PRO A 405 25.38 -7.30 -7.53
N ASP A 406 25.04 -8.40 -6.88
CA ASP A 406 23.73 -8.70 -6.34
C ASP A 406 23.29 -7.63 -5.34
N VAL A 407 22.00 -7.28 -5.37
CA VAL A 407 21.45 -6.22 -4.52
C VAL A 407 20.26 -6.72 -3.71
N LEU A 408 20.35 -6.52 -2.40
CA LEU A 408 19.31 -6.81 -1.42
C LEU A 408 18.91 -5.53 -0.68
N PHE A 409 17.68 -5.06 -0.88
CA PHE A 409 17.10 -3.97 -0.11
C PHE A 409 16.35 -4.52 1.10
N MET A 410 16.44 -3.84 2.23
CA MET A 410 15.64 -4.17 3.41
C MET A 410 14.72 -3.01 3.76
N THR A 411 13.51 -3.34 4.22
CA THR A 411 12.59 -2.34 4.80
C THR A 411 11.87 -2.90 6.01
N ALA A 412 11.70 -2.04 7.01
CA ALA A 412 10.85 -2.31 8.16
C ALA A 412 9.37 -2.00 7.91
N THR A 413 9.04 -1.23 6.87
CA THR A 413 7.66 -0.83 6.58
C THR A 413 6.92 -1.98 5.89
N PRO A 414 5.91 -2.57 6.54
CA PRO A 414 5.18 -3.69 5.97
C PRO A 414 4.22 -3.21 4.87
N ILE A 415 4.67 -3.08 3.63
CA ILE A 415 3.79 -2.80 2.48
C ILE A 415 3.13 -4.12 2.00
N PRO A 416 1.81 -4.16 1.76
CA PRO A 416 1.19 -5.36 1.19
C PRO A 416 1.98 -5.85 -0.04
N ARG A 417 2.35 -7.14 -0.07
CA ARG A 417 3.31 -7.70 -1.04
C ARG A 417 2.97 -7.32 -2.47
N THR A 418 1.70 -7.38 -2.82
CA THR A 418 1.17 -7.11 -4.15
C THR A 418 1.32 -5.63 -4.54
N LEU A 419 1.18 -4.73 -3.57
CA LEU A 419 1.46 -3.31 -3.77
C LEU A 419 2.96 -3.07 -3.88
N ALA A 420 3.78 -3.72 -3.05
CA ALA A 420 5.23 -3.62 -3.14
C ALA A 420 5.71 -4.06 -4.55
N ILE A 421 5.22 -5.18 -5.08
CA ILE A 421 5.58 -5.67 -6.42
C ILE A 421 5.15 -4.71 -7.52
N THR A 422 3.98 -4.08 -7.39
CA THR A 422 3.46 -3.11 -8.36
C THR A 422 4.26 -1.80 -8.32
N VAL A 423 4.44 -1.23 -7.12
CA VAL A 423 5.12 0.06 -6.90
C VAL A 423 6.61 -0.04 -7.18
N PHE A 424 7.22 -1.14 -6.78
CA PHE A 424 8.66 -1.37 -6.92
C PHE A 424 9.01 -2.22 -8.15
N GLY A 425 8.04 -2.48 -9.04
CA GLY A 425 8.14 -2.89 -10.45
C GLY A 425 9.24 -3.88 -10.81
N GLU A 426 10.49 -3.42 -10.79
CA GLU A 426 11.73 -4.11 -11.16
C GLU A 426 12.30 -5.05 -10.07
N MET A 427 11.77 -5.03 -8.84
CA MET A 427 12.31 -5.79 -7.70
C MET A 427 11.50 -7.06 -7.36
N ASP A 428 12.21 -8.16 -7.09
CA ASP A 428 11.63 -9.36 -6.48
C ASP A 428 11.36 -9.12 -5.00
N VAL A 429 10.17 -9.48 -4.50
CA VAL A 429 9.77 -9.19 -3.12
C VAL A 429 9.70 -10.47 -2.30
N SER A 430 10.56 -10.53 -1.28
CA SER A 430 10.55 -11.53 -0.21
C SER A 430 9.90 -10.94 1.04
N VAL A 431 9.00 -11.70 1.65
CA VAL A 431 8.29 -11.28 2.87
C VAL A 431 8.64 -12.23 4.01
N ILE A 432 9.01 -11.68 5.17
CA ILE A 432 9.07 -12.38 6.45
C ILE A 432 7.79 -12.05 7.23
N ASP A 433 6.86 -12.99 7.18
CA ASP A 433 5.51 -12.95 7.77
C ASP A 433 5.41 -13.66 9.13
N GLU A 434 6.53 -14.16 9.66
CA GLU A 434 6.61 -14.81 10.97
C GLU A 434 7.55 -14.06 11.92
N MET A 435 7.14 -13.90 13.18
CA MET A 435 7.99 -13.36 14.23
C MET A 435 8.82 -14.48 14.90
N PRO A 436 10.06 -14.20 15.34
CA PRO A 436 10.86 -15.17 16.10
C PRO A 436 10.17 -15.63 17.40
N ALA A 437 10.39 -16.89 17.78
CA ALA A 437 9.85 -17.47 19.01
C ALA A 437 10.42 -16.75 20.25
N GLY A 438 9.57 -16.56 21.28
CA GLY A 438 9.96 -15.93 22.55
C GLY A 438 9.71 -14.41 22.65
N ARG A 439 9.38 -13.74 21.54
CA ARG A 439 9.04 -12.32 21.57
C ARG A 439 7.66 -12.08 22.18
N LYS A 440 7.60 -11.27 23.24
CA LYS A 440 6.34 -10.85 23.86
C LYS A 440 5.63 -9.83 22.98
N GLN A 441 4.33 -9.99 22.83
CA GLN A 441 3.50 -9.02 22.11
C GLN A 441 3.45 -7.70 22.89
N ILE A 442 3.39 -6.58 22.16
CA ILE A 442 3.30 -5.25 22.77
C ILE A 442 1.84 -5.00 23.13
N GLU A 443 1.57 -4.72 24.40
CA GLU A 443 0.22 -4.37 24.82
C GLU A 443 -0.06 -2.92 24.42
N THR A 444 -1.05 -2.73 23.54
CA THR A 444 -1.38 -1.43 22.97
C THR A 444 -2.69 -0.91 23.55
N TYR A 445 -2.66 0.28 24.14
CA TYR A 445 -3.81 0.91 24.79
C TYR A 445 -4.12 2.27 24.17
N TRP A 446 -5.38 2.49 23.79
CA TRP A 446 -5.87 3.82 23.42
C TRP A 446 -6.49 4.51 24.63
N VAL A 447 -5.98 5.71 24.95
CA VAL A 447 -6.34 6.51 26.11
C VAL A 447 -6.62 7.96 25.71
N LYS A 448 -7.42 8.65 26.52
CA LYS A 448 -7.67 10.09 26.40
C LYS A 448 -6.66 10.89 27.22
N HIS A 449 -6.54 12.19 26.89
CA HIS A 449 -5.61 13.12 27.51
C HIS A 449 -5.84 13.33 29.02
N ASP A 450 -7.07 13.14 29.52
CA ASP A 450 -7.42 13.23 30.94
C ASP A 450 -6.75 12.15 31.81
N MET A 451 -6.27 11.05 31.20
CA MET A 451 -5.55 9.98 31.90
C MET A 451 -4.04 10.23 32.03
N LEU A 452 -3.54 11.42 31.66
CA LEU A 452 -2.12 11.74 31.66
C LEU A 452 -1.44 11.45 33.01
N GLU A 453 -2.02 11.87 34.14
CA GLU A 453 -1.43 11.63 35.47
C GLU A 453 -1.23 10.14 35.76
N ARG A 454 -2.21 9.30 35.38
CA ARG A 454 -2.14 7.85 35.55
C ARG A 454 -1.04 7.23 34.69
N ILE A 455 -0.83 7.76 33.49
CA ILE A 455 0.22 7.31 32.57
C ILE A 455 1.60 7.71 33.10
N LEU A 456 1.76 8.93 33.63
CA LEU A 456 3.02 9.36 34.25
C LEU A 456 3.40 8.50 35.46
N ALA A 457 2.41 8.11 36.28
CA ALA A 457 2.62 7.18 37.39
C ALA A 457 3.00 5.76 36.90
N PHE A 458 2.40 5.30 35.80
CA PHE A 458 2.78 4.04 35.17
C PHE A 458 4.20 4.07 34.61
N ILE A 459 4.60 5.17 33.95
CA ILE A 459 5.98 5.38 33.51
C ILE A 459 6.93 5.31 34.70
N GLU A 460 6.66 6.04 35.77
CA GLU A 460 7.52 6.05 36.96
C GLU A 460 7.71 4.64 37.56
N LYS A 461 6.68 3.79 37.54
CA LYS A 461 6.78 2.40 37.99
C LYS A 461 7.75 1.58 37.14
N GLU A 462 7.77 1.77 35.83
CA GLU A 462 8.69 1.10 34.91
C GLU A 462 10.12 1.65 35.06
N LEU A 463 10.28 2.98 35.19
CA LEU A 463 11.58 3.61 35.43
C LEU A 463 12.24 3.09 36.72
N LYS A 464 11.46 2.91 37.80
CA LYS A 464 11.95 2.32 39.06
C LYS A 464 12.48 0.89 38.92
N GLN A 465 12.06 0.18 37.88
CA GLN A 465 12.58 -1.16 37.54
C GLN A 465 13.83 -1.08 36.66
N GLY A 466 14.38 0.12 36.45
CA GLY A 466 15.57 0.36 35.62
C GLY A 466 15.29 0.51 34.13
N ARG A 467 14.01 0.59 33.73
CA ARG A 467 13.57 0.63 32.32
C ARG A 467 13.51 2.06 31.79
N GLN A 468 13.27 2.19 30.48
CA GLN A 468 13.23 3.48 29.78
C GLN A 468 11.93 3.68 29.00
N ALA A 469 11.61 4.94 28.70
CA ALA A 469 10.37 5.33 28.01
C ALA A 469 10.61 6.29 26.84
N TYR A 470 9.93 6.05 25.73
CA TYR A 470 9.79 6.98 24.61
C TYR A 470 8.50 7.76 24.72
N ILE A 471 8.55 9.06 24.43
CA ILE A 471 7.40 9.96 24.39
C ILE A 471 7.44 10.72 23.06
N ILE A 472 6.50 10.42 22.18
CA ILE A 472 6.46 10.91 20.80
C ILE A 472 5.39 11.98 20.64
N CYS A 473 5.79 13.14 20.12
CA CYS A 473 4.92 14.25 19.79
C CYS A 473 4.72 14.34 18.25
N PRO A 474 3.51 14.61 17.77
CA PRO A 474 3.26 14.73 16.33
C PRO A 474 3.89 15.98 15.74
N LEU A 475 4.18 15.88 14.44
CA LEU A 475 4.40 17.02 13.57
C LEU A 475 3.04 17.58 13.12
N ILE A 476 2.90 18.90 13.09
CA ILE A 476 1.75 19.64 12.56
C ILE A 476 2.16 20.14 11.17
N GLU A 477 1.51 19.58 10.15
CA GLU A 477 1.81 19.80 8.72
C GLU A 477 1.83 21.27 8.28
N GLU A 478 1.29 22.20 9.07
CA GLU A 478 1.19 23.62 8.73
C GLU A 478 2.36 24.49 9.22
N SER A 479 3.24 24.04 10.15
CA SER A 479 4.51 24.76 10.41
C SER A 479 5.55 23.97 11.23
N ASP A 480 6.79 23.88 10.72
CA ASP A 480 7.97 23.36 11.44
C ASP A 480 8.32 24.13 12.74
N LYS A 481 7.72 25.30 12.97
CA LYS A 481 7.92 26.10 14.20
C LYS A 481 7.06 25.60 15.35
N LEU A 482 5.80 25.24 15.08
CA LEU A 482 4.86 24.72 16.08
C LEU A 482 5.26 23.31 16.55
N ASP A 483 5.84 22.51 15.68
CA ASP A 483 6.19 21.10 15.97
C ASP A 483 7.27 20.97 17.04
N VAL A 484 8.31 21.80 16.89
CA VAL A 484 9.40 21.86 17.85
C VAL A 484 8.90 22.43 19.18
N GLN A 485 7.93 23.35 19.15
CA GLN A 485 7.35 23.91 20.36
C GLN A 485 6.61 22.86 21.18
N ASN A 486 5.77 22.02 20.56
CA ASN A 486 5.05 20.96 21.27
C ASN A 486 6.01 19.98 21.97
N ALA A 487 7.06 19.54 21.28
CA ALA A 487 8.05 18.64 21.87
C ALA A 487 8.83 19.31 23.01
N ILE A 488 9.15 20.61 22.89
CA ILE A 488 9.80 21.40 23.95
C ILE A 488 8.87 21.56 25.15
N ASP A 489 7.59 21.81 24.94
CA ASP A 489 6.62 22.02 26.02
C ASP A 489 6.43 20.73 26.82
N VAL A 490 6.28 19.58 26.14
CA VAL A 490 6.23 18.26 26.78
C VAL A 490 7.53 17.94 27.50
N TYR A 491 8.69 18.26 26.90
CA TYR A 491 9.99 18.10 27.54
C TYR A 491 10.13 18.92 28.82
N ASN A 492 9.73 20.20 28.81
CA ASN A 492 9.79 21.07 29.97
C ASN A 492 8.88 20.56 31.10
N MET A 493 7.65 20.16 30.76
CA MET A 493 6.69 19.59 31.70
C MET A 493 7.26 18.32 32.37
N LEU A 494 7.79 17.39 31.58
CA LEU A 494 8.34 16.14 32.11
C LEU A 494 9.64 16.35 32.88
N SER A 495 10.48 17.30 32.45
CA SER A 495 11.70 17.67 33.17
C SER A 495 11.39 18.26 34.54
N GLU A 496 10.29 19.00 34.67
CA GLU A 496 9.80 19.50 35.96
C GLU A 496 9.24 18.37 36.82
N VAL A 497 8.38 17.51 36.25
CA VAL A 497 7.75 16.36 36.95
C VAL A 497 8.80 15.37 37.47
N TYR A 498 9.84 15.08 36.67
CA TYR A 498 10.90 14.13 37.01
C TYR A 498 12.15 14.76 37.60
N ARG A 499 12.11 16.06 37.92
CA ARG A 499 13.26 16.81 38.44
C ARG A 499 13.87 16.13 39.67
N GLY A 500 15.17 15.86 39.59
CA GLY A 500 15.93 15.22 40.67
C GLY A 500 15.65 13.72 40.85
N LYS A 501 14.83 13.12 39.99
CA LYS A 501 14.51 11.67 40.01
C LYS A 501 15.02 10.95 38.76
N TRP A 502 14.75 11.50 37.58
CA TRP A 502 15.09 10.89 36.29
C TRP A 502 15.55 11.94 35.28
N ASN A 503 16.42 11.54 34.36
CA ASN A 503 16.91 12.41 33.29
C ASN A 503 16.01 12.29 32.06
N VAL A 504 15.52 13.44 31.60
CA VAL A 504 14.71 13.57 30.38
C VAL A 504 15.57 14.14 29.26
N GLY A 505 15.50 13.53 28.08
CA GLY A 505 16.17 13.96 26.86
C GLY A 505 15.18 14.52 25.85
N LEU A 506 15.65 15.39 24.95
CA LEU A 506 14.84 15.98 23.88
C LEU A 506 15.51 15.71 22.52
N MET A 507 14.74 15.22 21.55
CA MET A 507 15.20 15.08 20.17
C MET A 507 14.15 15.58 19.18
N HIS A 508 14.52 16.50 18.29
CA HIS A 508 13.61 17.01 17.26
C HIS A 508 14.31 17.24 15.91
N GLY A 509 13.52 17.49 14.86
CA GLY A 509 14.00 17.62 13.47
C GLY A 509 15.10 18.65 13.26
N LYS A 510 15.07 19.76 14.01
CA LYS A 510 16.05 20.87 13.88
C LYS A 510 17.43 20.61 14.50
N LEU A 511 17.61 19.54 15.28
CA LEU A 511 18.93 19.20 15.80
C LEU A 511 19.85 18.77 14.65
N HIS A 512 21.14 19.10 14.75
CA HIS A 512 22.14 18.58 13.83
C HIS A 512 22.27 17.06 13.97
N SER A 513 22.78 16.37 12.93
CA SER A 513 22.98 14.91 12.95
C SER A 513 23.77 14.46 14.18
N ASP A 514 24.85 15.17 14.48
CA ASP A 514 25.79 14.81 15.54
C ASP A 514 25.14 14.94 16.93
N GLU A 515 24.26 15.92 17.12
CA GLU A 515 23.49 16.12 18.34
C GLU A 515 22.43 15.03 18.52
N LYS A 516 21.72 14.65 17.45
CA LYS A 516 20.77 13.54 17.47
C LYS A 516 21.47 12.24 17.85
N ASP A 517 22.65 12.00 17.26
CA ASP A 517 23.43 10.81 17.55
C ASP A 517 23.95 10.82 19.00
N GLN A 518 24.29 11.98 19.55
CA GLN A 518 24.68 12.10 20.95
C GLN A 518 23.52 11.79 21.90
N VAL A 519 22.35 12.39 21.71
CA VAL A 519 21.16 12.13 22.53
C VAL A 519 20.75 10.66 22.48
N MET A 520 20.81 10.04 21.30
CA MET A 520 20.49 8.62 21.15
C MET A 520 21.53 7.71 21.82
N ARG A 521 22.83 8.09 21.82
CA ARG A 521 23.85 7.37 22.58
C ARG A 521 23.62 7.45 24.08
N GLU A 522 23.31 8.63 24.60
CA GLU A 522 22.98 8.84 26.02
C GLU A 522 21.76 8.04 26.44
N PHE A 523 20.72 8.02 25.60
CA PHE A 523 19.53 7.20 25.83
C PHE A 523 19.86 5.71 25.76
N SER A 524 20.57 5.23 24.74
CA SER A 524 20.95 3.81 24.64
C SER A 524 21.84 3.34 25.80
N ALA A 525 22.67 4.22 26.35
CA ALA A 525 23.53 3.95 27.51
C ALA A 525 22.81 4.10 28.86
N ASN A 526 21.48 4.32 28.85
CA ASN A 526 20.64 4.55 30.03
C ASN A 526 21.08 5.76 30.90
N GLN A 527 21.74 6.75 30.31
CA GLN A 527 22.08 8.02 30.96
C GLN A 527 20.84 8.95 30.99
N CYS A 528 19.98 8.80 29.99
CA CYS A 528 18.65 9.38 29.91
C CYS A 528 17.59 8.26 29.98
N GLN A 529 16.61 8.39 30.88
CA GLN A 529 15.58 7.35 31.07
C GLN A 529 14.30 7.63 30.28
N VAL A 530 14.02 8.91 29.96
CA VAL A 530 12.83 9.32 29.22
C VAL A 530 13.25 10.17 28.02
N LEU A 531 12.96 9.71 26.80
CA LEU A 531 13.25 10.47 25.59
C LEU A 531 11.97 11.08 25.01
N VAL A 532 11.88 12.41 25.01
CA VAL A 532 10.85 13.16 24.31
C VAL A 532 11.32 13.45 22.89
N SER A 533 10.51 13.10 21.90
CA SER A 533 10.90 13.33 20.52
C SER A 533 9.74 13.51 19.56
N THR A 534 10.02 14.06 18.39
CA THR A 534 9.09 14.00 17.25
C THR A 534 9.25 12.66 16.50
N THR A 535 8.70 12.54 15.29
CA THR A 535 8.87 11.35 14.40
C THR A 535 10.32 11.00 14.05
N VAL A 536 11.30 11.81 14.49
CA VAL A 536 12.73 11.61 14.19
C VAL A 536 13.31 10.37 14.89
N VAL A 537 12.64 9.78 15.90
CA VAL A 537 13.05 8.48 16.51
C VAL A 537 12.96 7.31 15.52
N GLU A 538 12.37 7.51 14.35
CA GLU A 538 12.29 6.50 13.26
C GLU A 538 13.65 5.90 12.83
N VAL A 539 14.78 6.39 13.31
CA VAL A 539 16.12 6.03 12.82
C VAL A 539 16.72 4.75 13.43
N GLY A 540 15.94 3.66 13.47
CA GLY A 540 16.52 2.31 13.56
C GLY A 540 17.07 1.85 14.92
N VAL A 541 17.49 2.74 15.82
CA VAL A 541 18.31 2.39 17.00
C VAL A 541 17.62 1.39 17.92
N ASN A 542 18.30 0.29 18.23
CA ASN A 542 17.84 -0.72 19.17
C ASN A 542 18.13 -0.30 20.62
N VAL A 543 17.11 -0.15 21.46
CA VAL A 543 17.25 0.06 22.91
C VAL A 543 16.44 -1.03 23.65
N PRO A 544 17.05 -2.18 24.01
CA PRO A 544 16.34 -3.32 24.60
C PRO A 544 15.63 -3.01 25.92
N ASN A 545 16.13 -2.01 26.66
CA ASN A 545 15.61 -1.61 27.97
C ASN A 545 14.43 -0.61 27.89
N ALA A 546 14.08 -0.13 26.69
CA ALA A 546 12.92 0.71 26.49
C ALA A 546 11.64 -0.14 26.42
N THR A 547 10.80 -0.03 27.45
CA THR A 547 9.56 -0.84 27.58
C THR A 547 8.29 -0.05 27.37
N ILE A 548 8.33 1.29 27.44
CA ILE A 548 7.15 2.14 27.23
C ILE A 548 7.32 3.00 25.97
N MET A 549 6.30 3.01 25.13
CA MET A 549 6.09 3.96 24.04
C MET A 549 4.81 4.76 24.31
N VAL A 550 4.90 6.08 24.45
CA VAL A 550 3.73 6.97 24.54
C VAL A 550 3.68 7.86 23.31
N ILE A 551 2.54 7.92 22.63
CA ILE A 551 2.34 8.74 21.44
C ILE A 551 1.24 9.75 21.73
N TYR A 552 1.59 11.04 21.79
CA TYR A 552 0.67 12.16 21.96
C TYR A 552 -0.07 12.46 20.65
N ASP A 553 -1.32 12.91 20.75
CA ASP A 553 -2.25 13.12 19.64
C ASP A 553 -2.11 12.05 18.53
N ALA A 554 -2.18 10.78 18.95
CA ALA A 554 -1.90 9.63 18.08
C ALA A 554 -2.80 9.57 16.82
N ASP A 555 -3.97 10.23 16.84
CA ASP A 555 -4.89 10.34 15.72
C ASP A 555 -4.35 11.20 14.55
N ARG A 556 -3.28 11.96 14.77
CA ARG A 556 -2.56 12.71 13.73
C ARG A 556 -1.61 11.83 12.90
N PHE A 557 -1.29 10.63 13.37
CA PHE A 557 -0.39 9.72 12.67
C PHE A 557 -1.17 8.72 11.81
N GLY A 558 -0.51 8.24 10.75
CA GLY A 558 -0.97 7.06 10.00
C GLY A 558 -0.75 5.76 10.76
N LEU A 559 -1.50 4.69 10.44
CA LEU A 559 -1.28 3.37 11.08
C LEU A 559 0.13 2.85 10.85
N SER A 560 0.64 3.03 9.64
CA SER A 560 2.01 2.65 9.27
C SER A 560 3.09 3.34 10.13
N GLN A 561 2.91 4.63 10.46
CA GLN A 561 3.82 5.38 11.34
C GLN A 561 3.68 4.92 12.79
N LEU A 562 2.44 4.79 13.29
CA LEU A 562 2.16 4.28 14.64
C LEU A 562 2.78 2.90 14.86
N HIS A 563 2.69 2.03 13.85
CA HIS A 563 3.30 0.70 13.89
C HIS A 563 4.81 0.74 13.97
N GLN A 564 5.46 1.59 13.17
CA GLN A 564 6.92 1.77 13.24
C GLN A 564 7.38 2.31 14.60
N LEU A 565 6.64 3.27 15.16
CA LEU A 565 6.90 3.80 16.50
C LEU A 565 6.70 2.72 17.56
N ARG A 566 5.59 1.97 17.51
CA ARG A 566 5.34 0.83 18.41
C ARG A 566 6.49 -0.18 18.36
N GLY A 567 7.02 -0.49 17.17
CA GLY A 567 8.15 -1.41 16.99
C GLY A 567 9.50 -0.95 17.57
N ARG A 568 9.59 0.28 18.10
CA ARG A 568 10.78 0.78 18.81
C ARG A 568 10.92 0.22 20.23
N VAL A 569 9.84 -0.32 20.80
CA VAL A 569 9.85 -1.03 22.09
C VAL A 569 9.64 -2.53 21.89
N GLY A 570 9.76 -3.33 22.95
CA GLY A 570 9.59 -4.79 22.86
C GLY A 570 10.74 -5.52 22.18
N ARG A 571 11.97 -5.03 22.43
CA ARG A 571 13.23 -5.62 21.91
C ARG A 571 14.03 -6.40 22.97
N GLY A 572 13.65 -6.31 24.24
CA GLY A 572 14.19 -7.13 25.33
C GLY A 572 13.19 -8.16 25.86
N ASP A 573 13.53 -8.83 26.96
CA ASP A 573 12.71 -9.89 27.57
C ASP A 573 11.50 -9.38 28.38
N HIS A 574 11.41 -8.06 28.56
CA HIS A 574 10.38 -7.42 29.38
C HIS A 574 9.11 -7.14 28.58
N GLN A 575 7.96 -7.24 29.26
CA GLN A 575 6.68 -6.83 28.68
C GLN A 575 6.74 -5.35 28.31
N SER A 576 6.34 -5.02 27.09
CA SER A 576 6.37 -3.65 26.58
C SER A 576 4.97 -3.14 26.30
N PHE A 577 4.80 -1.83 26.39
CA PHE A 577 3.51 -1.15 26.36
C PHE A 577 3.55 0.00 25.36
N CYS A 578 2.52 0.11 24.52
CA CYS A 578 2.31 1.22 23.60
C CYS A 578 1.03 1.95 23.98
N ILE A 579 1.15 3.23 24.34
CA ILE A 579 0.04 4.06 24.82
C ILE A 579 -0.25 5.13 23.76
N LEU A 580 -1.39 5.01 23.11
CA LEU A 580 -1.90 5.95 22.12
C LEU A 580 -2.77 6.98 22.83
N MET A 581 -2.25 8.18 23.05
CA MET A 581 -2.99 9.27 23.68
C MET A 581 -3.66 10.11 22.59
N ALA A 582 -4.98 10.02 22.45
CA ALA A 582 -5.72 10.70 21.40
C ALA A 582 -7.20 10.89 21.76
N ASP A 583 -7.82 11.97 21.27
CA ASP A 583 -9.27 12.20 21.35
C ASP A 583 -9.86 12.50 19.95
N PRO A 584 -9.86 11.51 19.03
CA PRO A 584 -10.29 11.69 17.65
C PRO A 584 -11.78 12.05 17.57
N LYS A 585 -12.08 13.14 16.86
CA LYS A 585 -13.46 13.61 16.63
C LYS A 585 -14.14 12.88 15.46
N SER A 586 -13.38 12.34 14.50
CA SER A 586 -13.90 11.63 13.34
C SER A 586 -14.04 10.13 13.60
N GLU A 587 -15.02 9.48 12.94
CA GLU A 587 -15.19 8.02 12.99
C GLU A 587 -13.97 7.29 12.39
N THR A 588 -13.37 7.84 11.34
CA THR A 588 -12.13 7.29 10.74
C THR A 588 -10.95 7.34 11.71
N GLY A 589 -10.84 8.40 12.53
CA GLY A 589 -9.80 8.51 13.56
C GLY A 589 -10.00 7.51 14.70
N LYS A 590 -11.25 7.29 15.14
CA LYS A 590 -11.58 6.27 16.14
C LYS A 590 -11.28 4.86 15.65
N GLU A 591 -11.69 4.56 14.42
CA GLU A 591 -11.45 3.25 13.81
C GLU A 591 -9.95 2.97 13.67
N ARG A 592 -9.16 3.99 13.29
CA ARG A 592 -7.69 3.90 13.27
C ARG A 592 -7.12 3.51 14.63
N MET A 593 -7.53 4.17 15.71
CA MET A 593 -7.04 3.86 17.06
C MET A 593 -7.44 2.46 17.50
N ARG A 594 -8.67 2.03 17.19
CA ARG A 594 -9.16 0.69 17.46
C ARG A 594 -8.31 -0.37 16.77
N ILE A 595 -8.13 -0.26 15.46
CA ILE A 595 -7.35 -1.21 14.65
C ILE A 595 -5.91 -1.32 15.19
N MET A 596 -5.28 -0.19 15.52
CA MET A 596 -3.92 -0.17 16.09
C MET A 596 -3.82 -0.89 17.45
N SER A 597 -4.91 -0.92 18.23
CA SER A 597 -4.97 -1.61 19.52
C SER A 597 -5.31 -3.10 19.42
N GLU A 598 -5.96 -3.54 18.35
CA GLU A 598 -6.47 -4.91 18.19
C GLU A 598 -5.44 -5.86 17.57
N THR A 599 -4.59 -5.38 16.67
CA THR A 599 -3.60 -6.22 15.98
C THR A 599 -2.17 -5.74 16.19
N ASN A 600 -1.27 -6.71 16.33
CA ASN A 600 0.17 -6.50 16.36
C ASN A 600 0.84 -6.73 15.00
N ASP A 601 0.10 -7.24 14.01
CA ASP A 601 0.63 -7.56 12.69
C ASP A 601 0.72 -6.30 11.82
N GLY A 602 1.94 -5.92 11.47
CA GLY A 602 2.19 -4.78 10.60
C GLY A 602 1.60 -4.89 9.20
N PHE A 603 1.48 -6.10 8.65
CA PHE A 603 0.88 -6.33 7.33
C PHE A 603 -0.62 -6.09 7.35
N GLU A 604 -1.31 -6.63 8.36
CA GLU A 604 -2.74 -6.40 8.59
C GLU A 604 -3.02 -4.91 8.82
N LEU A 605 -2.18 -4.24 9.61
CA LEU A 605 -2.29 -2.79 9.85
C LEU A 605 -2.16 -1.98 8.57
N SER A 606 -1.27 -2.39 7.67
CA SER A 606 -1.03 -1.65 6.42
C SER A 606 -2.11 -1.91 5.37
N GLU A 607 -2.72 -3.10 5.35
CA GLU A 607 -3.94 -3.38 4.58
C GLU A 607 -5.09 -2.50 5.06
N LYS A 608 -5.29 -2.40 6.38
CA LYS A 608 -6.31 -1.54 6.99
C LYS A 608 -6.04 -0.05 6.79
N ASP A 609 -4.79 0.41 6.83
CA ASP A 609 -4.42 1.81 6.56
C ASP A 609 -4.79 2.19 5.12
N LEU A 610 -4.58 1.28 4.18
CA LEU A 610 -4.92 1.45 2.77
C LEU A 610 -6.44 1.52 2.56
N GLU A 611 -7.21 0.64 3.20
CA GLU A 611 -8.67 0.67 3.19
C GLU A 611 -9.22 1.99 3.76
N LEU A 612 -8.65 2.48 4.88
CA LEU A 612 -9.11 3.70 5.55
C LEU A 612 -8.75 4.99 4.80
N ARG A 613 -7.57 5.06 4.16
CA ARG A 613 -7.10 6.24 3.41
C ARG A 613 -7.76 6.35 2.04
N GLY A 614 -8.18 5.22 1.46
CA GLY A 614 -8.66 5.17 0.09
C GLY A 614 -7.54 5.41 -0.94
N PRO A 615 -7.84 5.25 -2.24
CA PRO A 615 -6.84 5.15 -3.31
C PRO A 615 -6.05 6.45 -3.59
N GLY A 616 -6.47 7.60 -3.06
CA GLY A 616 -5.91 8.92 -3.41
C GLY A 616 -4.65 9.34 -2.65
N ASP A 617 -4.50 8.96 -1.38
CA ASP A 617 -3.48 9.53 -0.49
C ASP A 617 -2.20 8.68 -0.39
N PHE A 618 -2.28 7.35 -0.50
CA PHE A 618 -1.07 6.51 -0.46
C PHE A 618 -0.14 6.76 -1.66
N PHE A 619 -0.73 7.11 -2.81
CA PHE A 619 -0.01 7.32 -4.06
C PHE A 619 0.32 8.79 -4.35
N GLY A 620 -0.14 9.73 -3.51
CA GLY A 620 -0.04 11.16 -3.77
C GLY A 620 -0.65 11.56 -5.11
N LYS A 621 -0.48 12.84 -5.51
CA LYS A 621 -0.88 13.29 -6.86
C LYS A 621 -0.21 12.41 -7.91
N LYS A 622 -1.00 11.55 -8.57
CA LYS A 622 -0.68 10.79 -9.80
C LYS A 622 0.83 10.59 -9.96
N GLN A 623 1.43 9.65 -9.23
CA GLN A 623 2.79 9.23 -9.52
C GLN A 623 2.86 8.80 -10.99
N SER A 624 3.78 9.40 -11.74
CA SER A 624 4.04 9.07 -13.14
C SER A 624 4.41 7.58 -13.25
N GLY A 625 3.57 6.79 -13.89
CA GLY A 625 3.86 5.38 -14.20
C GLY A 625 2.92 4.34 -13.60
N MET A 626 1.89 4.72 -12.81
CA MET A 626 0.86 3.74 -12.43
C MET A 626 -0.11 3.47 -13.58
N PRO A 627 -0.42 2.20 -13.88
CA PRO A 627 -1.40 1.86 -14.90
C PRO A 627 -2.79 2.36 -14.50
N GLU A 628 -3.47 3.06 -15.41
CA GLU A 628 -4.89 3.37 -15.24
C GLU A 628 -5.72 2.13 -15.64
N PHE A 629 -6.27 1.45 -14.63
CA PHE A 629 -7.24 0.35 -14.81
C PHE A 629 -8.62 0.91 -15.17
N LYS A 630 -9.39 0.20 -15.99
CA LYS A 630 -10.71 0.68 -16.44
C LYS A 630 -11.79 0.32 -15.42
N VAL A 631 -11.67 -0.85 -14.80
CA VAL A 631 -12.64 -1.36 -13.82
C VAL A 631 -11.98 -1.65 -12.46
N ALA A 632 -10.73 -2.13 -12.50
CA ALA A 632 -10.04 -2.61 -11.31
C ALA A 632 -9.56 -1.47 -10.42
N ASP A 633 -9.66 -1.66 -9.11
CA ASP A 633 -9.07 -0.77 -8.12
C ASP A 633 -8.06 -1.57 -7.28
N MET A 634 -6.78 -1.19 -7.33
CA MET A 634 -5.71 -1.94 -6.67
C MET A 634 -5.86 -2.06 -5.15
N VAL A 635 -6.57 -1.11 -4.54
CA VAL A 635 -6.81 -1.07 -3.10
C VAL A 635 -8.03 -1.93 -2.77
N HIS A 636 -9.18 -1.63 -3.38
CA HIS A 636 -10.44 -2.29 -3.06
C HIS A 636 -10.49 -3.75 -3.56
N ASP A 637 -9.78 -4.06 -4.65
CA ASP A 637 -9.74 -5.38 -5.26
C ASP A 637 -8.43 -6.14 -5.01
N TYR A 638 -7.71 -5.80 -3.94
CA TYR A 638 -6.39 -6.36 -3.58
C TYR A 638 -6.33 -7.91 -3.66
N ARG A 639 -7.36 -8.61 -3.19
CA ARG A 639 -7.43 -10.08 -3.24
C ARG A 639 -7.44 -10.63 -4.66
N ALA A 640 -8.12 -9.94 -5.59
CA ALA A 640 -8.12 -10.32 -6.99
C ALA A 640 -6.75 -10.07 -7.64
N LEU A 641 -6.10 -8.95 -7.28
CA LEU A 641 -4.75 -8.62 -7.73
C LEU A 641 -3.73 -9.69 -7.31
N GLU A 642 -3.80 -10.16 -6.05
CA GLU A 642 -2.88 -11.19 -5.55
C GLU A 642 -3.11 -12.55 -6.23
N THR A 643 -4.37 -12.93 -6.47
CA THR A 643 -4.70 -14.15 -7.20
C THR A 643 -4.16 -14.09 -8.63
N ALA A 644 -4.43 -12.99 -9.34
CA ALA A 644 -3.96 -12.76 -10.69
C ALA A 644 -2.42 -12.76 -10.79
N ARG A 645 -1.73 -12.26 -9.76
CA ARG A 645 -0.26 -12.31 -9.68
C ARG A 645 0.27 -13.74 -9.59
N GLN A 646 -0.32 -14.57 -8.73
CA GLN A 646 0.09 -15.97 -8.58
C GLN A 646 -0.12 -16.74 -9.88
N ASP A 647 -1.26 -16.53 -10.53
CA ASP A 647 -1.55 -17.13 -11.84
C ASP A 647 -0.57 -16.66 -12.90
N ALA A 648 -0.30 -15.35 -12.99
CA ALA A 648 0.66 -14.81 -13.95
C ALA A 648 2.07 -15.40 -13.76
N ALA A 649 2.54 -15.53 -12.50
CA ALA A 649 3.84 -16.14 -12.21
C ALA A 649 3.89 -17.62 -12.61
N ASN A 650 2.83 -18.38 -12.32
CA ASN A 650 2.70 -19.79 -12.73
C ASN A 650 2.64 -19.95 -14.26
N LEU A 651 1.95 -19.04 -14.94
CA LEU A 651 1.85 -19.03 -16.40
C LEU A 651 3.21 -18.71 -17.03
N VAL A 652 3.86 -17.61 -16.65
CA VAL A 652 5.13 -17.17 -17.26
C VAL A 652 6.27 -18.18 -17.04
N SER A 653 6.25 -18.93 -15.93
CA SER A 653 7.20 -20.00 -15.64
C SER A 653 6.90 -21.33 -16.35
N SER A 654 5.67 -21.54 -16.82
CA SER A 654 5.24 -22.76 -17.51
C SER A 654 5.53 -22.71 -19.01
N GLU A 655 6.09 -23.79 -19.58
CA GLU A 655 6.24 -23.91 -21.04
C GLU A 655 4.89 -23.89 -21.78
N ALA A 656 3.83 -24.40 -21.15
CA ALA A 656 2.48 -24.45 -21.73
C ALA A 656 1.97 -23.04 -22.08
N PHE A 657 2.23 -22.04 -21.22
CA PHE A 657 1.83 -20.66 -21.50
C PHE A 657 2.49 -20.13 -22.77
N TRP A 658 3.70 -20.58 -23.13
CA TRP A 658 4.43 -20.08 -24.31
C TRP A 658 4.09 -20.84 -25.59
N LYS A 659 3.64 -22.10 -25.49
CA LYS A 659 3.43 -23.01 -26.63
C LYS A 659 1.96 -23.31 -26.93
N ASP A 660 1.11 -23.49 -25.93
CA ASP A 660 -0.23 -24.06 -26.11
C ASP A 660 -1.22 -23.04 -26.68
N ASP A 661 -2.13 -23.45 -27.57
CA ASP A 661 -3.06 -22.54 -28.23
C ASP A 661 -4.09 -21.91 -27.27
N GLU A 662 -4.39 -22.57 -26.14
CA GLU A 662 -5.31 -22.08 -25.10
C GLU A 662 -4.91 -20.69 -24.56
N TYR A 663 -3.62 -20.41 -24.47
CA TYR A 663 -3.11 -19.12 -23.96
C TYR A 663 -2.77 -18.11 -25.06
N ARG A 664 -3.10 -18.40 -26.33
CA ARG A 664 -2.70 -17.57 -27.48
C ARG A 664 -3.19 -16.13 -27.39
N MET A 665 -4.42 -15.91 -26.91
CA MET A 665 -4.96 -14.55 -26.79
C MET A 665 -4.25 -13.73 -25.72
N LEU A 666 -4.01 -14.30 -24.54
CA LEU A 666 -3.22 -13.68 -23.47
C LEU A 666 -1.79 -13.38 -23.92
N ARG A 667 -1.15 -14.34 -24.61
CA ARG A 667 0.19 -14.15 -25.20
C ARG A 667 0.21 -13.04 -26.23
N ALA A 668 -0.79 -12.98 -27.12
CA ALA A 668 -0.85 -11.96 -28.15
C ALA A 668 -0.98 -10.56 -27.52
N GLN A 669 -1.80 -10.41 -26.48
CA GLN A 669 -1.92 -9.17 -25.72
C GLN A 669 -0.60 -8.81 -25.02
N LEU A 670 0.09 -9.78 -24.42
CA LEU A 670 1.41 -9.58 -23.83
C LEU A 670 2.44 -9.11 -24.87
N LEU A 671 2.55 -9.79 -26.01
CA LEU A 671 3.49 -9.44 -27.09
C LEU A 671 3.18 -8.06 -27.68
N SER A 672 1.90 -7.72 -27.84
CA SER A 672 1.48 -6.42 -28.39
C SER A 672 1.84 -5.23 -27.51
N SER A 673 2.17 -5.46 -26.23
CA SER A 673 2.51 -4.41 -25.29
C SER A 673 3.97 -3.95 -25.35
N GLY A 674 4.81 -4.51 -26.24
CA GLY A 674 6.22 -4.10 -26.40
C GLY A 674 7.14 -4.53 -25.23
N VAL A 675 6.59 -5.16 -24.20
CA VAL A 675 7.29 -5.54 -22.96
C VAL A 675 8.50 -6.44 -23.21
N LEU A 676 8.42 -7.34 -24.18
CA LEU A 676 9.52 -8.25 -24.53
C LEU A 676 10.59 -7.60 -25.43
N GLU A 677 10.32 -6.41 -25.96
CA GLU A 677 11.24 -5.62 -26.80
C GLU A 677 11.99 -4.55 -25.99
N GLY A 678 11.76 -4.48 -24.67
CA GLY A 678 12.43 -3.55 -23.75
C GLY A 678 11.86 -2.13 -23.77
N GLU A 679 10.71 -1.90 -24.41
CA GLU A 679 10.04 -0.60 -24.34
C GLU A 679 9.48 -0.37 -22.93
N LYS A 680 9.79 0.80 -22.35
CA LYS A 680 9.27 1.19 -21.04
C LYS A 680 7.75 1.22 -21.07
N LEU A 681 7.14 0.63 -20.04
CA LEU A 681 5.71 0.67 -19.76
C LEU A 681 5.26 2.13 -19.60
N SER A 682 4.85 2.77 -20.70
CA SER A 682 4.24 4.10 -20.73
C SER A 682 2.74 4.02 -20.93
#